data_AF-A0A8C7UUW6-F1
#
_entry.id   AF-A0A8C7UUW6-F1
#
_cell.length_a   1.000
_cell.length_b   1.000
_cell.length_c   1.000
_cell.angle_alpha   90.00
_cell.angle_beta   90.00
_cell.angle_gamma   90.00
#
_symmetry.space_group_name_H-M   'P 1'
#
loop_
_entity.id
_entity.type
_entity.pdbx_description
1 polymer ?
#
loop_
_entity_poly.entity_id
_entity_poly.type
_entity_poly.pdbx_seq_one_letter_code
_entity_poly.pdbx_strand_id
1 'polypeptide(L)'
;LGRNLVHKITTFFPVLYRLVLSLPLRMTDPAVKRVVSEIVRSPEDKRVYRGLEFNNGLKAVLISDPTTDKSSAGLDVNIGSLSDPGNISGIAHFCEHMLFLGTEKYPKENEYSQFLSEHAGSSNAFTSGEHTNYYFDVSHEHLEGALDRFAQFFLCPLFDESCKDREVNAVDSEHEKNLMNDAWRLFQLEKATGNPNHPFSKFGTGNKLTLETRPSKDGIDIRQELLKFHSTYYSSNLMGLCVLGRESLDELTTMVVKLFGEVENKNVPIPEFPEHPFQEEHLKQFYKVVPIKDIRNLYVTFPIPDLQKYYKSNPGHYLGHLIGHEGPGSLLSELKSKGWVNTLVGGQKEGAKGFMFFIINVDLTEEGLLHVDDIIFHMFQYVQKLRTEGPQEWVFQECKDLNTVAFRFKDKERPRGYTSKVAGLLHYYPLEEILAAEYLLEDFRPDLIEMVLEKLRPEYVRVAVVSKSFEGQTDKTEEWYGTHYKQEPISEEILKKWGNADFNGKFKLPMKNEFIPTNFDIYPLEKDSPSAPTLIKDTAMSKVWFKQDDKFFLPKACLNFEFFSRYLYSDPLHCNMTYLFLRLLKDDLKEYTYAARLAGLVYGIASGMNAILLSVKGYNDKQHILLKKIIEKMANFEIDEKRFDIIKEAYMRSLNNFRAEQPHQHAMYYLRLLMTEVAWTKDELKEALDDVTLPRLKAFIPQLLSRLHIETLLHGNITKESALGMMQMVEDTLMNQAHTKPLLPSQLIRYREVQVPDGGWYVYQQRNEVHNNCGIEIYYQTDMQSTHDNMLLELFCQIISEPCFNTLRTKEQLGYIVFSGPRRANGVQGLRFIIQSEKAPHYLESRVEAFLKATEKSVEEMNDEAFQKHIQALAIRRLDKPKKLAAECAKYWGEIISQQYNFDRDNIEVSYLKTLTKENIMQFYRDLLAVDAPKRHKMSVHVLSREMDSCPVVGEFPAQNDVNLAPAPSLPQPTLVQDMTEFKRSLPLFPLAKPFTHINFMAAKL
;
A
#
# COMPACT_ATOMS: atom_id res chain seq x y z
N LEU A 1 43.21 -56.91 -14.10
CA LEU A 1 44.44 -56.66 -14.87
C LEU A 1 44.14 -55.63 -15.97
N GLY A 2 44.76 -54.45 -15.87
CA GLY A 2 45.03 -53.55 -16.99
C GLY A 2 43.88 -52.71 -17.58
N ARG A 3 43.67 -51.50 -17.05
CA ARG A 3 43.30 -50.31 -17.84
C ARG A 3 43.90 -49.04 -17.21
N ASN A 4 45.22 -48.91 -17.34
CA ASN A 4 45.97 -47.66 -17.17
C ASN A 4 46.40 -47.21 -18.56
N LEU A 5 45.67 -46.32 -19.24
CA LEU A 5 46.25 -45.42 -20.26
C LEU A 5 45.28 -44.31 -20.78
N VAL A 6 44.58 -43.57 -19.92
CA VAL A 6 44.07 -42.22 -20.28
C VAL A 6 44.00 -41.36 -19.01
N HIS A 7 45.14 -41.08 -18.39
CA HIS A 7 45.22 -40.24 -17.19
C HIS A 7 46.48 -39.38 -17.21
N LYS A 8 46.60 -38.54 -18.24
CA LYS A 8 47.55 -37.43 -18.38
C LYS A 8 47.21 -36.66 -19.66
N ILE A 9 46.26 -35.73 -19.56
CA ILE A 9 45.97 -34.51 -20.35
C ILE A 9 44.56 -34.08 -19.92
N THR A 10 44.43 -33.46 -18.74
CA THR A 10 43.22 -32.70 -18.32
C THR A 10 43.47 -31.94 -17.00
N THR A 11 44.67 -31.40 -16.83
CA THR A 11 45.06 -30.62 -15.66
C THR A 11 45.88 -29.43 -16.13
N PHE A 12 45.32 -28.58 -17.01
CA PHE A 12 45.85 -27.23 -17.29
C PHE A 12 44.88 -26.36 -18.13
N PHE A 13 43.56 -26.40 -17.91
CA PHE A 13 42.64 -25.39 -18.48
C PHE A 13 41.39 -25.24 -17.58
N PRO A 14 41.50 -24.41 -16.53
CA PRO A 14 40.52 -23.32 -16.37
C PRO A 14 41.16 -22.01 -15.83
N VAL A 15 42.40 -21.70 -16.23
CA VAL A 15 43.08 -20.43 -15.85
C VAL A 15 43.19 -19.44 -17.02
N LEU A 16 42.91 -19.84 -18.26
CA LEU A 16 43.01 -18.95 -19.43
C LEU A 16 41.69 -18.35 -19.93
N TYR A 17 40.52 -18.77 -19.40
CA TYR A 17 39.22 -18.14 -19.73
C TYR A 17 38.78 -17.09 -18.70
N ARG A 18 39.56 -16.91 -17.62
CA ARG A 18 39.38 -15.86 -16.60
C ARG A 18 40.36 -14.67 -16.76
N LEU A 19 41.18 -14.66 -17.81
CA LEU A 19 42.25 -13.66 -18.00
C LEU A 19 42.17 -12.85 -19.31
N VAL A 20 41.06 -12.92 -20.05
CA VAL A 20 40.90 -12.18 -21.34
C VAL A 20 39.65 -11.27 -21.36
N LEU A 21 39.00 -11.01 -20.22
CA LEU A 21 37.93 -10.00 -20.11
C LEU A 21 38.11 -9.02 -18.93
N SER A 22 39.34 -8.87 -18.44
CA SER A 22 39.69 -7.85 -17.43
C SER A 22 40.59 -6.76 -18.02
N LEU A 23 40.18 -6.18 -19.13
CA LEU A 23 40.58 -4.80 -19.43
C LEU A 23 39.57 -3.90 -18.71
N PRO A 24 39.97 -3.10 -17.71
CA PRO A 24 39.10 -2.03 -17.23
C PRO A 24 38.96 -1.03 -18.39
N LEU A 25 37.86 -1.10 -19.12
CA LEU A 25 37.43 -0.03 -20.01
C LEU A 25 37.10 1.16 -19.10
N ARG A 26 38.13 1.95 -18.77
CA ARG A 26 37.99 3.27 -18.18
C ARG A 26 37.29 4.13 -19.23
N MET A 27 35.97 4.22 -19.15
CA MET A 27 35.31 5.45 -19.58
C MET A 27 35.88 6.57 -18.70
N THR A 28 36.84 7.33 -19.24
CA THR A 28 37.29 8.59 -18.66
C THR A 28 36.38 9.70 -19.16
N ASP A 29 35.10 9.62 -18.81
CA ASP A 29 34.21 10.75 -19.05
C ASP A 29 34.56 11.86 -18.06
N PRO A 30 34.85 13.09 -18.50
CA PRO A 30 35.25 14.18 -17.62
C PRO A 30 34.16 14.59 -16.62
N ALA A 31 32.90 14.16 -16.77
CA ALA A 31 31.83 14.42 -15.81
C ALA A 31 31.82 13.40 -14.64
N VAL A 32 32.44 12.22 -14.80
CA VAL A 32 32.39 11.13 -13.82
C VAL A 32 33.68 11.07 -13.00
N LYS A 33 33.54 11.19 -11.68
CA LYS A 33 34.65 11.14 -10.72
C LYS A 33 35.07 9.71 -10.40
N ARG A 34 34.10 8.83 -10.17
CA ARG A 34 34.33 7.43 -9.76
C ARG A 34 33.27 6.52 -10.35
N VAL A 35 33.69 5.34 -10.80
CA VAL A 35 32.83 4.26 -11.29
C VAL A 35 33.00 3.06 -10.37
N VAL A 36 31.88 2.47 -9.94
CA VAL A 36 31.82 1.26 -9.13
C VAL A 36 31.13 0.17 -9.94
N SER A 37 31.89 -0.83 -10.37
CA SER A 37 31.37 -1.94 -11.19
C SER A 37 30.86 -3.12 -10.36
N GLU A 38 31.40 -3.30 -9.15
CA GLU A 38 31.04 -4.41 -8.25
C GLU A 38 30.11 -3.89 -7.16
N ILE A 39 28.80 -4.06 -7.34
CA ILE A 39 27.77 -3.79 -6.33
C ILE A 39 27.31 -5.12 -5.75
N VAL A 40 27.34 -5.25 -4.42
CA VAL A 40 26.88 -6.44 -3.71
C VAL A 40 25.39 -6.62 -3.95
N ARG A 41 25.02 -7.74 -4.60
CA ARG A 41 23.65 -8.10 -4.95
C ARG A 41 23.36 -9.54 -4.58
N SER A 42 22.07 -9.91 -4.58
CA SER A 42 21.69 -11.31 -4.43
C SER A 42 22.27 -12.17 -5.58
N PRO A 43 22.74 -13.40 -5.29
CA PRO A 43 23.11 -14.38 -6.32
C PRO A 43 22.00 -14.70 -7.32
N GLU A 44 20.73 -14.57 -6.92
CA GLU A 44 19.58 -14.86 -7.77
C GLU A 44 19.21 -13.69 -8.69
N ASP A 45 19.75 -12.49 -8.42
CA ASP A 45 19.46 -11.29 -9.19
C ASP A 45 20.17 -11.30 -10.55
N LYS A 46 19.39 -11.32 -11.64
CA LYS A 46 19.90 -11.32 -13.01
C LYS A 46 20.14 -9.92 -13.57
N ARG A 47 19.67 -8.87 -12.89
CA ARG A 47 19.92 -7.47 -13.29
C ARG A 47 21.39 -7.13 -13.11
N VAL A 48 21.93 -6.27 -13.95
CA VAL A 48 23.32 -5.78 -13.82
C VAL A 48 23.34 -4.33 -13.36
N TYR A 49 24.36 -3.98 -12.59
CA TYR A 49 24.41 -2.73 -11.84
C TYR A 49 25.72 -1.98 -12.08
N ARG A 50 25.66 -0.65 -12.01
CA ARG A 50 26.85 0.22 -11.96
C ARG A 50 26.58 1.42 -11.07
N GLY A 51 27.48 1.67 -10.13
CA GLY A 51 27.48 2.89 -9.32
C GLY A 51 28.34 3.95 -9.98
N LEU A 52 27.91 5.21 -9.91
CA LEU A 52 28.62 6.37 -10.42
C LEU A 52 28.65 7.47 -9.36
N GLU A 53 29.78 8.13 -9.23
CA GLU A 53 29.92 9.39 -8.50
C GLU A 53 30.39 10.44 -9.51
N PHE A 54 29.63 11.52 -9.62
CA PHE A 54 29.90 12.61 -10.56
C PHE A 54 30.87 13.63 -9.97
N ASN A 55 31.54 14.41 -10.83
CA ASN A 55 32.38 15.53 -10.38
C ASN A 55 31.56 16.66 -9.73
N ASN A 56 30.27 16.77 -10.06
CA ASN A 56 29.33 17.67 -9.39
C ASN A 56 28.80 17.10 -8.04
N GLY A 57 29.25 15.92 -7.62
CA GLY A 57 28.88 15.31 -6.32
C GLY A 57 27.61 14.47 -6.34
N LEU A 58 26.86 14.43 -7.45
CA LEU A 58 25.71 13.54 -7.61
C LEU A 58 26.15 12.07 -7.54
N LYS A 59 25.37 11.24 -6.83
CA LYS A 59 25.55 9.79 -6.80
C LYS A 59 24.48 9.14 -7.65
N ALA A 60 24.86 8.16 -8.48
CA ALA A 60 23.89 7.42 -9.29
C ALA A 60 24.10 5.90 -9.22
N VAL A 61 22.99 5.15 -9.32
CA VAL A 61 23.00 3.70 -9.57
C VAL A 61 22.21 3.41 -10.83
N LEU A 62 22.88 2.77 -11.78
CA LEU A 62 22.30 2.30 -13.04
C LEU A 62 21.95 0.82 -12.93
N ILE A 63 20.79 0.46 -13.44
CA ILE A 63 20.25 -0.90 -13.41
C ILE A 63 19.88 -1.28 -14.84
N SER A 64 20.61 -2.23 -15.44
CA SER A 64 20.23 -2.79 -16.73
C SER A 64 19.47 -4.10 -16.53
N ASP A 65 18.23 -4.12 -17.02
CA ASP A 65 17.34 -5.26 -17.06
C ASP A 65 16.77 -5.41 -18.48
N PRO A 66 17.45 -6.18 -19.37
CA PRO A 66 17.01 -6.38 -20.75
C PRO A 66 15.61 -6.99 -20.89
N THR A 67 15.04 -7.54 -19.81
CA THR A 67 13.73 -8.18 -19.81
C THR A 67 12.58 -7.27 -19.37
N THR A 68 12.88 -6.07 -18.86
CA THR A 68 11.86 -5.17 -18.29
C THR A 68 10.90 -4.68 -19.37
N ASP A 69 9.60 -4.60 -19.05
CA ASP A 69 8.60 -4.01 -19.95
C ASP A 69 8.47 -2.50 -19.71
N LYS A 70 8.84 -2.06 -18.50
CA LYS A 70 8.88 -0.66 -18.10
C LYS A 70 10.26 -0.27 -17.59
N SER A 71 10.82 0.78 -18.15
CA SER A 71 11.97 1.48 -17.59
C SER A 71 11.51 2.45 -16.52
N SER A 72 12.44 2.94 -15.69
CA SER A 72 12.11 3.82 -14.57
C SER A 72 13.30 4.66 -14.15
N ALA A 73 13.03 5.82 -13.57
CA ALA A 73 14.03 6.53 -12.80
C ALA A 73 13.42 7.08 -11.49
N GLY A 74 14.29 7.31 -10.51
CA GLY A 74 13.97 8.01 -9.28
C GLY A 74 15.14 8.92 -8.89
N LEU A 75 14.85 10.14 -8.46
CA LEU A 75 15.83 11.09 -7.94
C LEU A 75 15.36 11.58 -6.57
N ASP A 76 16.26 11.46 -5.60
CA ASP A 76 16.05 11.87 -4.22
C ASP A 76 16.97 13.05 -3.89
N VAL A 77 16.36 14.16 -3.46
CA VAL A 77 17.08 15.32 -2.94
C VAL A 77 17.07 15.22 -1.41
N ASN A 78 18.25 15.22 -0.78
CA ASN A 78 18.43 15.13 0.68
C ASN A 78 18.14 16.47 1.38
N ILE A 79 17.00 17.07 1.05
CA ILE A 79 16.36 18.21 1.70
C ILE A 79 14.85 17.95 1.75
N GLY A 80 14.20 18.31 2.85
CA GLY A 80 12.76 18.18 3.02
C GLY A 80 12.19 19.27 3.94
N SER A 81 11.04 18.98 4.56
CA SER A 81 10.27 19.97 5.32
C SER A 81 10.95 20.48 6.60
N LEU A 82 11.97 19.79 7.13
CA LEU A 82 12.76 20.30 8.26
C LEU A 82 13.59 21.54 7.85
N SER A 83 13.80 21.75 6.55
CA SER A 83 14.52 22.90 5.99
C SER A 83 13.59 24.03 5.55
N ASP A 84 12.27 23.91 5.75
CA ASP A 84 11.32 24.99 5.44
C ASP A 84 11.68 26.28 6.19
N PRO A 85 11.58 27.47 5.57
CA PRO A 85 11.70 28.74 6.27
C PRO A 85 10.71 28.83 7.43
N GLY A 86 11.13 29.39 8.57
CA GLY A 86 10.27 29.47 9.77
C GLY A 86 8.96 30.24 9.56
N ASN A 87 8.92 31.14 8.57
CA ASN A 87 7.74 31.92 8.19
C ASN A 87 6.91 31.30 7.05
N ILE A 88 7.37 30.23 6.39
CA ILE A 88 6.71 29.61 5.22
C ILE A 88 6.72 28.08 5.35
N SER A 89 5.85 27.56 6.21
CA SER A 89 5.71 26.11 6.42
C SER A 89 5.09 25.42 5.20
N GLY A 90 5.70 24.32 4.75
CA GLY A 90 5.27 23.52 3.60
C GLY A 90 5.93 23.90 2.26
N ILE A 91 6.92 24.81 2.24
CA ILE A 91 7.51 25.25 0.96
C ILE A 91 8.25 24.11 0.25
N ALA A 92 8.88 23.17 0.96
CA ALA A 92 9.52 22.01 0.35
C ALA A 92 8.50 21.12 -0.37
N HIS A 93 7.36 20.86 0.29
CA HIS A 93 6.26 20.08 -0.27
C HIS A 93 5.59 20.81 -1.44
N PHE A 94 5.44 22.13 -1.34
CA PHE A 94 4.86 22.90 -2.44
C PHE A 94 5.81 22.98 -3.65
N CYS A 95 7.12 23.09 -3.40
CA CYS A 95 8.13 22.98 -4.45
C CYS A 95 8.01 21.65 -5.17
N GLU A 96 7.81 20.54 -4.45
CA GLU A 96 7.57 19.22 -5.03
C GLU A 96 6.42 19.21 -6.04
N HIS A 97 5.25 19.70 -5.65
CA HIS A 97 4.09 19.79 -6.54
C HIS A 97 4.39 20.62 -7.80
N MET A 98 5.02 21.77 -7.63
CA MET A 98 5.23 22.72 -8.71
C MET A 98 6.24 22.24 -9.77
N LEU A 99 7.15 21.32 -9.44
CA LEU A 99 8.09 20.78 -10.44
C LEU A 99 7.40 20.00 -11.56
N PHE A 100 6.19 19.48 -11.31
CA PHE A 100 5.41 18.77 -12.33
C PHE A 100 4.75 19.70 -13.36
N LEU A 101 4.74 21.01 -13.12
CA LEU A 101 3.88 21.99 -13.83
C LEU A 101 4.64 22.87 -14.82
N GLY A 102 5.69 22.34 -15.43
CA GLY A 102 6.40 22.97 -16.54
C GLY A 102 7.82 23.45 -16.22
N THR A 103 8.67 23.35 -17.23
CA THR A 103 10.09 23.72 -17.19
C THR A 103 10.45 24.54 -18.42
N GLU A 104 11.59 25.22 -18.45
CA GLU A 104 11.96 26.08 -19.59
C GLU A 104 11.96 25.32 -20.93
N LYS A 105 12.52 24.10 -20.96
CA LYS A 105 12.57 23.25 -22.15
C LYS A 105 11.22 22.62 -22.50
N TYR A 106 10.37 22.38 -21.50
CA TYR A 106 9.03 21.80 -21.66
C TYR A 106 8.00 22.67 -20.93
N PRO A 107 7.62 23.83 -21.51
CA PRO A 107 6.85 24.86 -20.80
C PRO A 107 5.36 24.55 -20.69
N LYS A 108 4.86 23.58 -21.46
CA LYS A 108 3.48 23.14 -21.35
C LYS A 108 3.26 22.44 -20.00
N GLU A 109 2.35 22.99 -19.20
CA GLU A 109 2.07 22.60 -17.81
C GLU A 109 2.00 21.09 -17.58
N ASN A 110 1.24 20.36 -18.40
CA ASN A 110 1.03 18.92 -18.22
C ASN A 110 1.87 18.04 -19.19
N GLU A 111 2.89 18.59 -19.85
CA GLU A 111 3.71 17.86 -20.84
C GLU A 111 4.31 16.58 -20.28
N TYR A 112 4.79 16.61 -19.04
CA TYR A 112 5.38 15.44 -18.37
C TYR A 112 4.34 14.35 -18.12
N SER A 113 3.20 14.71 -17.50
CA SER A 113 2.12 13.78 -17.19
C SER A 113 1.49 13.19 -18.45
N GLN A 114 1.26 14.01 -19.47
CA GLN A 114 0.75 13.58 -20.76
C GLN A 114 1.70 12.60 -21.44
N PHE A 115 3.00 12.93 -21.52
CA PHE A 115 4.01 12.05 -22.12
C PHE A 115 4.03 10.68 -21.45
N LEU A 116 3.99 10.62 -20.11
CA LEU A 116 3.94 9.34 -19.40
C LEU A 116 2.65 8.57 -19.71
N SER A 117 1.49 9.24 -19.71
CA SER A 117 0.21 8.59 -20.00
C SER A 117 0.16 7.95 -21.40
N GLU A 118 0.67 8.65 -22.41
CA GLU A 118 0.74 8.21 -23.81
C GLU A 118 1.74 7.06 -24.04
N HIS A 119 2.69 6.86 -23.13
CA HIS A 119 3.75 5.85 -23.25
C HIS A 119 3.73 4.83 -22.11
N ALA A 120 2.53 4.44 -21.65
CA ALA A 120 2.29 3.43 -20.61
C ALA A 120 2.91 3.72 -19.23
N GLY A 121 3.38 4.93 -19.00
CA GLY A 121 4.05 5.37 -17.77
C GLY A 121 3.12 5.91 -16.69
N SER A 122 3.75 6.23 -15.56
CA SER A 122 3.16 6.87 -14.39
C SER A 122 4.24 7.53 -13.55
N SER A 123 3.92 8.58 -12.79
CA SER A 123 4.84 9.27 -11.88
C SER A 123 4.22 9.52 -10.52
N ASN A 124 5.05 9.82 -9.54
CA ASN A 124 4.65 10.41 -8.26
C ASN A 124 5.88 11.03 -7.57
N ALA A 125 5.66 11.71 -6.45
CA ALA A 125 6.70 12.14 -5.54
C ALA A 125 6.21 12.11 -4.08
N PHE A 126 7.12 12.36 -3.13
CA PHE A 126 6.78 12.66 -1.75
C PHE A 126 7.83 13.55 -1.08
N THR A 127 7.40 14.34 -0.10
CA THR A 127 8.25 15.14 0.77
C THR A 127 8.18 14.65 2.21
N SER A 128 9.34 14.39 2.80
CA SER A 128 9.54 13.99 4.19
C SER A 128 10.30 15.07 4.96
N GLY A 129 10.77 14.77 6.17
CA GLY A 129 11.57 15.71 6.95
C GLY A 129 12.89 16.10 6.28
N GLU A 130 13.58 15.12 5.69
CA GLU A 130 14.94 15.29 5.14
C GLU A 130 15.03 14.99 3.64
N HIS A 131 13.98 14.45 3.02
CA HIS A 131 14.01 14.05 1.61
C HIS A 131 12.82 14.56 0.82
N THR A 132 13.07 14.94 -0.43
CA THR A 132 12.05 15.03 -1.48
C THR A 132 12.42 14.05 -2.60
N ASN A 133 11.58 13.02 -2.80
CA ASN A 133 11.83 11.90 -3.70
C ASN A 133 10.86 11.93 -4.88
N TYR A 134 11.38 11.98 -6.10
CA TYR A 134 10.60 11.98 -7.34
C TYR A 134 10.87 10.73 -8.15
N TYR A 135 9.84 10.14 -8.77
CA TYR A 135 10.03 8.90 -9.52
C TYR A 135 8.96 8.67 -10.58
N PHE A 136 9.33 7.93 -11.62
CA PHE A 136 8.43 7.51 -12.68
C PHE A 136 8.75 6.11 -13.22
N ASP A 137 7.77 5.50 -13.88
CA ASP A 137 7.99 4.43 -14.84
C ASP A 137 7.40 4.79 -16.21
N VAL A 138 7.90 4.16 -17.26
CA VAL A 138 7.48 4.37 -18.66
C VAL A 138 7.75 3.11 -19.47
N SER A 139 7.05 2.91 -20.59
CA SER A 139 7.44 1.91 -21.59
C SER A 139 8.95 2.00 -21.87
N HIS A 140 9.61 0.84 -21.93
CA HIS A 140 11.08 0.82 -22.01
C HIS A 140 11.66 1.57 -23.21
N GLU A 141 10.92 1.68 -24.31
CA GLU A 141 11.35 2.38 -25.55
C GLU A 141 11.39 3.90 -25.42
N HIS A 142 10.77 4.45 -24.36
CA HIS A 142 10.61 5.88 -24.17
C HIS A 142 11.34 6.40 -22.92
N LEU A 143 12.33 5.64 -22.41
CA LEU A 143 13.12 6.03 -21.24
C LEU A 143 13.80 7.38 -21.44
N GLU A 144 14.54 7.58 -22.54
CA GLU A 144 15.28 8.84 -22.76
C GLU A 144 14.35 10.05 -22.77
N GLY A 145 13.21 9.96 -23.46
CA GLY A 145 12.23 11.06 -23.55
C GLY A 145 11.56 11.40 -22.22
N ALA A 146 11.30 10.40 -21.37
CA ALA A 146 10.78 10.62 -20.02
C ALA A 146 11.87 11.19 -19.09
N LEU A 147 13.08 10.64 -19.17
CA LEU A 147 14.21 11.04 -18.34
C LEU A 147 14.68 12.47 -18.64
N ASP A 148 14.65 12.88 -19.91
CA ASP A 148 14.99 14.25 -20.33
C ASP A 148 14.02 15.27 -19.72
N ARG A 149 12.69 15.03 -19.82
CA ARG A 149 11.66 15.86 -19.17
C ARG A 149 11.82 15.90 -17.66
N PHE A 150 12.09 14.74 -17.05
CA PHE A 150 12.31 14.60 -15.61
C PHE A 150 13.54 15.37 -15.13
N ALA A 151 14.65 15.31 -15.88
CA ALA A 151 15.88 16.03 -15.53
C ALA A 151 15.67 17.55 -15.43
N GLN A 152 14.76 18.12 -16.25
CA GLN A 152 14.48 19.55 -16.26
C GLN A 152 13.90 20.07 -14.93
N PHE A 153 13.28 19.21 -14.11
CA PHE A 153 12.76 19.57 -12.78
C PHE A 153 13.90 20.10 -11.89
N PHE A 154 15.11 19.58 -12.09
CA PHE A 154 16.29 19.86 -11.27
C PHE A 154 17.22 20.91 -11.91
N LEU A 155 16.83 21.46 -13.07
CA LEU A 155 17.59 22.47 -13.82
C LEU A 155 16.88 23.84 -13.79
N CYS A 156 15.76 23.96 -14.51
CA CYS A 156 15.06 25.24 -14.72
C CYS A 156 13.53 25.09 -14.69
N PRO A 157 12.93 24.81 -13.51
CA PRO A 157 11.48 24.85 -13.34
C PRO A 157 10.92 26.27 -13.50
N LEU A 158 9.73 26.40 -14.09
CA LEU A 158 9.13 27.72 -14.36
C LEU A 158 8.55 28.38 -13.10
N PHE A 159 8.00 27.56 -12.20
CA PHE A 159 7.15 28.01 -11.09
C PHE A 159 6.14 29.06 -11.57
N ASP A 160 5.37 28.73 -12.60
CA ASP A 160 4.43 29.67 -13.24
C ASP A 160 3.43 30.25 -12.22
N GLU A 161 3.15 31.55 -12.34
CA GLU A 161 2.34 32.28 -11.36
C GLU A 161 0.90 31.75 -11.30
N SER A 162 0.31 31.44 -12.47
CA SER A 162 -1.05 30.89 -12.53
C SER A 162 -1.11 29.45 -12.03
N CYS A 163 -0.07 28.66 -12.29
CA CYS A 163 0.05 27.30 -11.76
C CYS A 163 0.16 27.31 -10.23
N LYS A 164 0.95 28.22 -9.67
CA LYS A 164 1.10 28.40 -8.21
C LYS A 164 -0.26 28.66 -7.55
N ASP A 165 -1.01 29.63 -8.06
CA ASP A 165 -2.30 30.04 -7.48
C ASP A 165 -3.35 28.92 -7.54
N ARG A 166 -3.23 28.02 -8.53
CA ARG A 166 -4.09 26.82 -8.61
C ARG A 166 -3.62 25.71 -7.70
N GLU A 167 -2.35 25.30 -7.79
CA GLU A 167 -1.84 24.10 -7.13
C GLU A 167 -1.76 24.23 -5.61
N VAL A 168 -1.72 25.46 -5.07
CA VAL A 168 -1.86 25.67 -3.61
C VAL A 168 -3.18 25.11 -3.06
N ASN A 169 -4.26 25.09 -3.85
CA ASN A 169 -5.55 24.52 -3.44
C ASN A 169 -5.48 22.97 -3.39
N ALA A 170 -4.65 22.33 -4.22
CA ALA A 170 -4.41 20.90 -4.14
C ALA A 170 -3.68 20.52 -2.83
N VAL A 171 -2.68 21.32 -2.42
CA VAL A 171 -1.98 21.15 -1.14
C VAL A 171 -2.92 21.41 0.04
N ASP A 172 -3.78 22.42 -0.05
CA ASP A 172 -4.80 22.71 0.97
C ASP A 172 -5.78 21.53 1.14
N SER A 173 -6.32 21.02 0.03
CA SER A 173 -7.22 19.86 0.02
C SER A 173 -6.53 18.58 0.54
N GLU A 174 -5.22 18.43 0.33
CA GLU A 174 -4.44 17.36 0.97
C GLU A 174 -4.37 17.51 2.49
N HIS A 175 -4.11 18.72 3.00
CA HIS A 175 -4.15 18.99 4.43
C HIS A 175 -5.54 18.75 5.02
N GLU A 176 -6.60 19.23 4.37
CA GLU A 176 -7.99 19.02 4.81
C GLU A 176 -8.35 17.54 4.91
N LYS A 177 -7.97 16.73 3.92
CA LYS A 177 -8.12 15.25 3.96
C LYS A 177 -7.48 14.68 5.23
N ASN A 178 -6.34 15.22 5.66
CA ASN A 178 -5.60 14.74 6.82
C ASN A 178 -6.11 15.33 8.15
N LEU A 179 -6.85 16.44 8.14
CA LEU A 179 -7.27 17.20 9.32
C LEU A 179 -7.99 16.34 10.37
N MET A 180 -8.92 15.50 9.91
CA MET A 180 -9.72 14.59 10.75
C MET A 180 -9.14 13.18 10.82
N ASN A 181 -7.89 12.97 10.39
CA ASN A 181 -7.21 11.67 10.45
C ASN A 181 -6.36 11.56 11.74
N ASP A 182 -6.69 10.61 12.60
CA ASP A 182 -6.02 10.41 13.89
C ASP A 182 -4.49 10.19 13.79
N ALA A 183 -3.99 9.55 12.73
CA ALA A 183 -2.55 9.31 12.59
C ALA A 183 -1.78 10.62 12.32
N TRP A 184 -2.31 11.48 11.44
CA TRP A 184 -1.71 12.80 11.15
C TRP A 184 -1.80 13.74 12.35
N ARG A 185 -2.93 13.71 13.07
CA ARG A 185 -3.13 14.46 14.33
C ARG A 185 -2.08 14.09 15.38
N LEU A 186 -1.86 12.79 15.60
CA LEU A 186 -0.86 12.31 16.56
C LEU A 186 0.58 12.60 16.10
N PHE A 187 0.86 12.49 14.80
CA PHE A 187 2.15 12.87 14.23
C PHE A 187 2.49 14.33 14.48
N GLN A 188 1.58 15.26 14.19
CA GLN A 188 1.81 16.69 14.42
C GLN A 188 1.79 17.05 15.91
N LEU A 189 0.99 16.36 16.74
CA LEU A 189 0.97 16.58 18.19
C LEU A 189 2.30 16.18 18.85
N GLU A 190 2.93 15.09 18.41
CA GLU A 190 4.27 14.69 18.89
C GLU A 190 5.32 15.77 18.59
N LYS A 191 5.23 16.40 17.41
CA LYS A 191 6.07 17.54 17.01
C LYS A 191 5.81 18.78 17.85
N ALA A 192 4.55 19.14 18.06
CA ALA A 192 4.12 20.32 18.80
C ALA A 192 4.43 20.26 20.31
N THR A 193 4.71 19.07 20.85
CA THR A 193 4.99 18.85 22.27
C THR A 193 6.47 18.60 22.59
N GLY A 194 7.35 18.78 21.59
CA GLY A 194 8.79 18.90 21.78
C GLY A 194 9.25 20.36 21.85
N ASN A 195 10.55 20.59 21.70
CA ASN A 195 11.14 21.93 21.68
C ASN A 195 10.58 22.74 20.50
N PRO A 196 9.83 23.84 20.73
CA PRO A 196 9.18 24.60 19.67
C PRO A 196 10.20 25.28 18.73
N ASN A 197 11.42 25.54 19.20
CA ASN A 197 12.50 26.14 18.40
C ASN A 197 13.24 25.11 17.54
N HIS A 198 13.06 23.81 17.80
CA HIS A 198 13.69 22.76 17.03
C HIS A 198 12.94 22.53 15.70
N PRO A 199 13.61 22.37 14.54
CA PRO A 199 12.94 22.19 13.24
C PRO A 199 11.92 21.05 13.16
N PHE A 200 12.03 20.05 14.04
CA PHE A 200 11.06 18.97 14.17
C PHE A 200 9.62 19.45 14.44
N SER A 201 9.44 20.62 15.07
CA SER A 201 8.13 21.23 15.39
C SER A 201 7.36 21.70 14.14
N LYS A 202 8.04 21.89 13.01
CA LYS A 202 7.48 22.48 11.79
C LYS A 202 6.30 21.66 11.24
N PHE A 203 5.34 22.39 10.67
CA PHE A 203 4.22 21.84 9.91
C PHE A 203 4.63 21.59 8.45
N GLY A 204 4.96 20.33 8.13
CA GLY A 204 5.60 20.00 6.85
C GLY A 204 4.68 19.95 5.64
N THR A 205 3.37 19.80 5.82
CA THR A 205 2.42 19.71 4.70
C THR A 205 2.24 21.08 4.01
N GLY A 206 2.16 22.15 4.80
CA GLY A 206 1.65 23.43 4.33
C GLY A 206 0.15 23.40 4.05
N ASN A 207 -0.43 24.58 3.84
CA ASN A 207 -1.83 24.77 3.45
C ASN A 207 -1.98 26.17 2.84
N LYS A 208 -3.19 26.55 2.43
CA LYS A 208 -3.46 27.87 1.84
C LYS A 208 -3.13 29.03 2.77
N LEU A 209 -3.24 28.82 4.09
CA LEU A 209 -2.84 29.82 5.07
C LEU A 209 -1.33 30.07 5.03
N THR A 210 -0.50 29.03 5.01
CA THR A 210 0.97 29.16 5.09
C THR A 210 1.65 29.44 3.75
N LEU A 211 1.02 29.05 2.64
CA LEU A 211 1.60 29.13 1.29
C LEU A 211 1.02 30.25 0.41
N GLU A 212 -0.05 30.92 0.84
CA GLU A 212 -0.66 32.03 0.09
C GLU A 212 -1.11 33.17 1.01
N THR A 213 -2.01 32.89 1.97
CA THR A 213 -2.71 33.94 2.73
C THR A 213 -1.78 34.72 3.66
N ARG A 214 -0.96 34.05 4.47
CA ARG A 214 0.01 34.69 5.37
C ARG A 214 1.16 35.33 4.58
N PRO A 215 1.80 34.65 3.61
CA PRO A 215 2.80 35.27 2.75
C PRO A 215 2.32 36.55 2.05
N SER A 216 1.10 36.55 1.50
CA SER A 216 0.53 37.73 0.84
C SER A 216 0.34 38.91 1.80
N LYS A 217 -0.07 38.64 3.05
CA LYS A 217 -0.19 39.68 4.10
C LYS A 217 1.17 40.26 4.50
N ASP A 218 2.20 39.41 4.51
CA ASP A 218 3.56 39.78 4.90
C ASP A 218 4.38 40.37 3.72
N GLY A 219 3.78 40.49 2.53
CA GLY A 219 4.45 41.00 1.32
C GLY A 219 5.51 40.06 0.75
N ILE A 220 5.39 38.76 1.02
CA ILE A 220 6.30 37.71 0.55
C ILE A 220 5.82 37.17 -0.80
N ASP A 221 6.69 37.24 -1.80
CA ASP A 221 6.47 36.61 -3.10
C ASP A 221 6.85 35.13 -3.02
N ILE A 222 5.83 34.27 -3.03
CA ILE A 222 6.00 32.81 -2.91
C ILE A 222 6.68 32.21 -4.12
N ARG A 223 6.51 32.78 -5.32
CA ARG A 223 7.22 32.31 -6.51
C ARG A 223 8.73 32.55 -6.36
N GLN A 224 9.12 33.71 -5.83
CA GLN A 224 10.53 33.99 -5.53
C GLN A 224 11.07 33.08 -4.43
N GLU A 225 10.28 32.78 -3.39
CA GLU A 225 10.73 31.85 -2.35
C GLU A 225 10.83 30.40 -2.86
N LEU A 226 9.98 29.96 -3.80
CA LEU A 226 10.14 28.67 -4.51
C LEU A 226 11.44 28.63 -5.32
N LEU A 227 11.69 29.67 -6.13
CA LEU A 227 12.93 29.81 -6.92
C LEU A 227 14.17 29.83 -6.02
N LYS A 228 14.09 30.55 -4.89
CA LYS A 228 15.16 30.64 -3.90
C LYS A 228 15.36 29.33 -3.18
N PHE A 229 14.29 28.61 -2.80
CA PHE A 229 14.40 27.30 -2.16
C PHE A 229 15.05 26.29 -3.11
N HIS A 230 14.58 26.21 -4.37
CA HIS A 230 15.17 25.36 -5.40
C HIS A 230 16.63 25.74 -5.66
N SER A 231 16.92 27.01 -5.91
CA SER A 231 18.28 27.50 -6.11
C SER A 231 19.17 27.27 -4.90
N THR A 232 18.66 27.35 -3.66
CA THR A 232 19.49 27.12 -2.47
C THR A 232 19.77 25.64 -2.25
N TYR A 233 18.76 24.77 -2.41
CA TYR A 233 18.80 23.41 -1.89
C TYR A 233 18.86 22.31 -2.96
N TYR A 234 18.36 22.56 -4.18
CA TYR A 234 18.42 21.60 -5.29
C TYR A 234 19.81 21.69 -5.93
N SER A 235 20.79 21.18 -5.19
CA SER A 235 22.20 21.10 -5.54
C SER A 235 22.60 19.65 -5.80
N SER A 236 23.41 19.39 -6.82
CA SER A 236 23.78 18.03 -7.22
C SER A 236 24.49 17.23 -6.11
N ASN A 237 25.24 17.87 -5.22
CA ASN A 237 25.89 17.19 -4.09
C ASN A 237 24.92 16.59 -3.05
N LEU A 238 23.64 16.97 -3.10
CA LEU A 238 22.55 16.44 -2.25
C LEU A 238 21.63 15.49 -3.02
N MET A 239 21.98 15.08 -4.24
CA MET A 239 21.12 14.26 -5.10
C MET A 239 21.60 12.81 -5.22
N GLY A 240 20.67 11.88 -5.05
CA GLY A 240 20.81 10.46 -5.33
C GLY A 240 19.91 10.06 -6.50
N LEU A 241 20.46 9.51 -7.57
CA LEU A 241 19.73 9.12 -8.77
C LEU A 241 19.77 7.60 -8.98
N CYS A 242 18.65 7.00 -9.35
CA CYS A 242 18.60 5.62 -9.83
C CYS A 242 17.87 5.54 -11.16
N VAL A 243 18.49 4.88 -12.16
CA VAL A 243 17.89 4.69 -13.49
C VAL A 243 17.90 3.21 -13.85
N LEU A 244 16.75 2.70 -14.27
CA LEU A 244 16.54 1.32 -14.70
C LEU A 244 16.03 1.29 -16.15
N GLY A 245 16.74 0.58 -17.02
CA GLY A 245 16.39 0.44 -18.43
C GLY A 245 16.75 -0.92 -19.03
N ARG A 246 16.41 -1.12 -20.30
CA ARG A 246 16.87 -2.28 -21.09
C ARG A 246 18.28 -2.08 -21.64
N GLU A 247 18.63 -0.82 -21.85
CA GLU A 247 19.89 -0.33 -22.33
C GLU A 247 21.04 -0.91 -21.50
N SER A 248 22.19 -1.08 -22.16
CA SER A 248 23.43 -1.49 -21.49
C SER A 248 23.85 -0.47 -20.44
N LEU A 249 24.69 -0.89 -19.48
CA LEU A 249 25.21 0.02 -18.47
C LEU A 249 25.98 1.20 -19.09
N ASP A 250 26.61 1.03 -20.25
CA ASP A 250 27.34 2.09 -20.95
C ASP A 250 26.36 3.10 -21.57
N GLU A 251 25.33 2.64 -22.26
CA GLU A 251 24.26 3.51 -22.81
C GLU A 251 23.54 4.29 -21.70
N LEU A 252 23.20 3.64 -20.58
CA LEU A 252 22.64 4.30 -19.41
C LEU A 252 23.62 5.31 -18.80
N THR A 253 24.92 5.02 -18.78
CA THR A 253 25.94 5.96 -18.30
C THR A 253 25.96 7.20 -19.19
N THR A 254 26.01 7.04 -20.52
CA THR A 254 25.98 8.16 -21.46
C THR A 254 24.71 9.00 -21.30
N MET A 255 23.55 8.35 -21.16
CA MET A 255 22.26 9.04 -20.99
C MET A 255 22.24 9.88 -19.71
N VAL A 256 22.66 9.30 -18.57
CA VAL A 256 22.68 10.01 -17.29
C VAL A 256 23.74 11.12 -17.27
N VAL A 257 24.91 10.90 -17.86
CA VAL A 257 25.95 11.94 -17.97
C VAL A 257 25.43 13.13 -18.77
N LYS A 258 24.81 12.88 -19.92
CA LYS A 258 24.22 13.91 -20.77
C LYS A 258 23.16 14.74 -20.04
N LEU A 259 22.29 14.11 -19.24
CA LEU A 259 21.11 14.77 -18.68
C LEU A 259 21.34 15.38 -17.28
N PHE A 260 22.20 14.78 -16.47
CA PHE A 260 22.41 15.17 -15.07
C PHE A 260 23.82 15.71 -14.78
N GLY A 261 24.75 15.61 -15.73
CA GLY A 261 26.09 16.18 -15.60
C GLY A 261 26.09 17.71 -15.47
N GLU A 262 25.05 18.38 -15.97
CA GLU A 262 24.90 19.84 -15.95
C GLU A 262 24.24 20.37 -14.67
N VAL A 263 23.73 19.50 -13.78
CA VAL A 263 23.11 19.96 -12.53
C VAL A 263 24.16 20.63 -11.65
N GLU A 264 23.92 21.90 -11.35
CA GLU A 264 24.86 22.75 -10.61
C GLU A 264 25.15 22.20 -9.21
N ASN A 265 26.45 22.13 -8.87
CA ASN A 265 26.89 21.85 -7.51
C ASN A 265 27.11 23.15 -6.75
N LYS A 266 26.21 23.44 -5.82
CA LYS A 266 26.24 24.61 -4.95
C LYS A 266 26.94 24.35 -3.61
N ASN A 267 27.47 23.14 -3.43
CA ASN A 267 28.18 22.67 -2.23
C ASN A 267 27.38 22.91 -0.94
N VAL A 268 26.09 22.61 -0.99
CA VAL A 268 25.17 22.81 0.14
C VAL A 268 25.54 21.81 1.24
N PRO A 269 25.79 22.26 2.48
CA PRO A 269 26.01 21.33 3.59
C PRO A 269 24.74 20.53 3.86
N ILE A 270 24.89 19.24 4.11
CA ILE A 270 23.78 18.38 4.52
C ILE A 270 23.29 18.89 5.89
N PRO A 271 21.99 19.21 6.07
CA PRO A 271 21.46 19.56 7.38
C PRO A 271 21.66 18.43 8.40
N GLU A 272 22.02 18.82 9.62
CA GLU A 272 22.16 17.93 10.76
C GLU A 272 21.44 18.55 11.97
N PHE A 273 20.83 17.69 12.78
CA PHE A 273 20.01 18.05 13.94
C PHE A 273 20.55 17.31 15.19
N PRO A 274 21.75 17.65 15.67
CA PRO A 274 22.40 16.90 16.76
C PRO A 274 21.68 17.08 18.11
N GLU A 275 20.93 18.17 18.29
CA GLU A 275 20.10 18.39 19.45
C GLU A 275 18.79 17.60 19.31
N HIS A 276 18.47 16.76 20.28
CA HIS A 276 17.22 16.00 20.27
C HIS A 276 16.01 16.95 20.45
N PRO A 277 14.88 16.78 19.72
CA PRO A 277 13.70 17.63 19.90
C PRO A 277 13.05 17.52 21.29
N PHE A 278 13.32 16.44 22.01
CA PHE A 278 12.89 16.23 23.40
C PHE A 278 14.08 16.40 24.35
N GLN A 279 14.15 17.59 24.96
CA GLN A 279 15.05 17.93 26.08
C GLN A 279 14.42 17.58 27.43
N GLU A 280 15.13 17.77 28.55
CA GLU A 280 14.74 17.37 29.91
C GLU A 280 13.31 17.77 30.30
N GLU A 281 12.89 19.00 29.96
CA GLU A 281 11.57 19.55 30.24
C GLU A 281 10.43 18.87 29.45
N HIS A 282 10.78 18.14 28.38
CA HIS A 282 9.85 17.39 27.54
C HIS A 282 9.76 15.91 27.95
N LEU A 283 10.57 15.47 28.92
CA LEU A 283 10.58 14.11 29.46
C LEU A 283 9.71 14.05 30.71
N LYS A 284 9.34 12.82 31.12
CA LYS A 284 8.43 12.56 32.23
C LYS A 284 7.08 13.27 32.04
N GLN A 285 6.65 13.36 30.78
CA GLN A 285 5.39 14.01 30.38
C GLN A 285 4.34 12.98 30.02
N PHE A 286 3.11 13.25 30.45
CA PHE A 286 1.92 12.47 30.16
C PHE A 286 0.94 13.30 29.32
N TYR A 287 0.48 12.75 28.20
CA TYR A 287 -0.44 13.40 27.28
C TYR A 287 -1.75 12.63 27.22
N LYS A 288 -2.87 13.30 27.48
CA LYS A 288 -4.23 12.76 27.31
C LYS A 288 -4.81 13.36 26.04
N VAL A 289 -5.17 12.54 25.06
CA VAL A 289 -5.54 13.01 23.70
C VAL A 289 -6.93 12.50 23.32
N VAL A 290 -7.76 13.40 22.79
CA VAL A 290 -9.10 13.05 22.27
C VAL A 290 -8.99 12.69 20.79
N PRO A 291 -9.27 11.43 20.40
CA PRO A 291 -9.29 11.01 19.00
C PRO A 291 -10.58 11.44 18.29
N ILE A 292 -10.56 11.38 16.95
CA ILE A 292 -11.74 11.48 16.11
C ILE A 292 -12.51 10.16 16.13
N LYS A 293 -11.84 9.04 15.80
CA LYS A 293 -12.40 7.69 15.92
C LYS A 293 -12.52 7.27 17.38
N ASP A 294 -13.40 6.33 17.67
CA ASP A 294 -13.41 5.61 18.95
C ASP A 294 -12.29 4.57 18.96
N ILE A 295 -11.09 5.05 19.28
CA ILE A 295 -9.86 4.27 19.41
C ILE A 295 -9.25 4.51 20.79
N ARG A 296 -8.57 3.48 21.30
CA ARG A 296 -7.88 3.53 22.58
C ARG A 296 -6.47 3.02 22.37
N ASN A 297 -5.48 3.89 22.57
CA ASN A 297 -4.08 3.58 22.32
C ASN A 297 -3.20 4.20 23.40
N LEU A 298 -2.10 3.51 23.70
CA LEU A 298 -1.00 3.99 24.53
C LEU A 298 0.26 4.05 23.68
N TYR A 299 0.90 5.22 23.65
CA TYR A 299 2.19 5.47 23.01
C TYR A 299 3.23 5.76 24.08
N VAL A 300 4.27 4.94 24.13
CA VAL A 300 5.42 5.15 25.01
C VAL A 300 6.65 5.41 24.15
N THR A 301 7.26 6.58 24.31
CA THR A 301 8.35 7.06 23.46
C THR A 301 9.56 7.43 24.30
N PHE A 302 10.74 7.02 23.84
CA PHE A 302 12.04 7.37 24.41
C PHE A 302 12.88 8.11 23.37
N PRO A 303 13.53 9.24 23.74
CA PRO A 303 14.54 9.87 22.90
C PRO A 303 15.81 9.01 22.85
N ILE A 304 16.33 8.73 21.66
CA ILE A 304 17.58 7.99 21.48
C ILE A 304 18.50 8.73 20.50
N PRO A 305 19.84 8.54 20.59
CA PRO A 305 20.73 9.08 19.57
C PRO A 305 20.45 8.44 18.21
N ASP A 306 20.84 9.12 17.13
CA ASP A 306 20.80 8.55 15.78
C ASP A 306 21.64 7.26 15.68
N LEU A 307 20.98 6.16 15.31
CA LEU A 307 21.56 4.82 15.19
C LEU A 307 21.96 4.48 13.75
N GLN A 308 21.71 5.34 12.77
CA GLN A 308 21.93 5.05 11.34
C GLN A 308 23.39 4.64 11.05
N LYS A 309 24.36 5.30 11.69
CA LYS A 309 25.79 4.96 11.54
C LYS A 309 26.16 3.55 12.02
N TYR A 310 25.28 2.90 12.79
CA TYR A 310 25.49 1.56 13.34
C TYR A 310 24.76 0.47 12.54
N TYR A 311 24.29 0.75 11.32
CA TYR A 311 23.48 -0.16 10.48
C TYR A 311 24.03 -1.59 10.36
N LYS A 312 25.36 -1.79 10.36
CA LYS A 312 26.01 -3.10 10.30
C LYS A 312 25.71 -4.01 11.51
N SER A 313 25.41 -3.41 12.66
CA SER A 313 25.08 -4.11 13.92
C SER A 313 23.62 -3.94 14.34
N ASN A 314 22.98 -2.86 13.88
CA ASN A 314 21.58 -2.50 14.07
C ASN A 314 21.01 -2.78 15.49
N PRO A 315 21.54 -2.12 16.54
CA PRO A 315 21.14 -2.39 17.93
C PRO A 315 19.66 -2.06 18.20
N GLY A 316 19.09 -1.06 17.52
CA GLY A 316 17.68 -0.72 17.65
C GLY A 316 16.75 -1.78 17.04
N HIS A 317 17.15 -2.40 15.91
CA HIS A 317 16.42 -3.55 15.35
C HIS A 317 16.47 -4.77 16.28
N TYR A 318 17.63 -5.07 16.88
CA TYR A 318 17.78 -6.16 17.86
C TYR A 318 16.80 -5.98 19.04
N LEU A 319 16.76 -4.78 19.64
CA LEU A 319 15.84 -4.50 20.75
C LEU A 319 14.37 -4.48 20.30
N GLY A 320 14.08 -3.95 19.12
CA GLY A 320 12.73 -3.99 18.53
C GLY A 320 12.23 -5.40 18.30
N HIS A 321 13.08 -6.31 17.82
CA HIS A 321 12.76 -7.72 17.65
C HIS A 321 12.34 -8.38 18.98
N LEU A 322 13.04 -8.08 20.08
CA LEU A 322 12.74 -8.66 21.40
C LEU A 322 11.53 -8.00 22.08
N ILE A 323 11.45 -6.67 22.12
CA ILE A 323 10.36 -5.93 22.78
C ILE A 323 9.05 -6.07 22.00
N GLY A 324 9.14 -6.05 20.66
CA GLY A 324 8.04 -6.27 19.74
C GLY A 324 7.69 -7.73 19.47
N HIS A 325 8.28 -8.69 20.21
CA HIS A 325 8.04 -10.12 20.00
C HIS A 325 6.59 -10.49 20.35
N GLU A 326 5.93 -11.30 19.51
CA GLU A 326 4.51 -11.69 19.72
C GLU A 326 4.34 -13.18 20.06
N GLY A 327 5.43 -13.94 20.21
CA GLY A 327 5.40 -15.34 20.64
C GLY A 327 5.38 -15.55 22.17
N PRO A 328 5.40 -16.80 22.64
CA PRO A 328 5.26 -17.13 24.06
C PRO A 328 6.32 -16.47 24.95
N GLY A 329 5.90 -16.00 26.14
CA GLY A 329 6.77 -15.35 27.11
C GLY A 329 7.11 -13.88 26.81
N SER A 330 6.58 -13.33 25.72
CA SER A 330 6.80 -11.93 25.35
C SER A 330 5.97 -10.94 26.18
N LEU A 331 6.33 -9.66 26.07
CA LEU A 331 5.57 -8.55 26.63
C LEU A 331 4.10 -8.56 26.16
N LEU A 332 3.87 -8.74 24.86
CA LEU A 332 2.51 -8.78 24.31
C LEU A 332 1.70 -9.95 24.88
N SER A 333 2.31 -11.13 25.02
CA SER A 333 1.63 -12.33 25.52
C SER A 333 1.03 -12.10 26.92
N GLU A 334 1.82 -11.55 27.86
CA GLU A 334 1.34 -11.26 29.22
C GLU A 334 0.25 -10.18 29.22
N LEU A 335 0.47 -9.06 28.53
CA LEU A 335 -0.49 -7.95 28.47
C LEU A 335 -1.83 -8.40 27.84
N LYS A 336 -1.78 -9.30 26.86
CA LYS A 336 -2.96 -9.89 26.23
C LYS A 336 -3.66 -10.90 27.13
N SER A 337 -2.92 -11.71 27.91
CA SER A 337 -3.49 -12.64 28.89
C SER A 337 -4.25 -11.90 30.01
N LYS A 338 -3.71 -10.76 30.44
CA LYS A 338 -4.40 -9.83 31.36
C LYS A 338 -5.61 -9.15 30.71
N GLY A 339 -5.74 -9.26 29.39
CA GLY A 339 -6.84 -8.69 28.61
C GLY A 339 -6.73 -7.19 28.49
N TRP A 340 -5.53 -6.62 28.59
CA TRP A 340 -5.31 -5.18 28.57
C TRP A 340 -5.06 -4.64 27.16
N VAL A 341 -4.41 -5.41 26.29
CA VAL A 341 -4.05 -5.01 24.92
C VAL A 341 -4.31 -6.14 23.92
N ASN A 342 -4.33 -5.84 22.62
CA ASN A 342 -4.45 -6.87 21.54
C ASN A 342 -3.23 -6.92 20.63
N THR A 343 -2.56 -5.79 20.46
CA THR A 343 -1.46 -5.55 19.53
C THR A 343 -0.38 -4.72 20.19
N LEU A 344 0.87 -4.93 19.77
CA LEU A 344 2.02 -4.19 20.24
C LEU A 344 2.97 -3.94 19.08
N VAL A 345 3.52 -2.73 19.01
CA VAL A 345 4.61 -2.36 18.11
C VAL A 345 5.75 -1.81 18.94
N GLY A 346 6.92 -2.43 18.84
CA GLY A 346 8.12 -2.04 19.59
C GLY A 346 9.34 -1.94 18.69
N GLY A 347 10.15 -0.89 18.85
CA GLY A 347 11.39 -0.73 18.10
C GLY A 347 11.81 0.71 17.86
N GLN A 348 12.89 0.87 17.09
CA GLN A 348 13.36 2.18 16.66
C GLN A 348 12.40 2.81 15.65
N LYS A 349 12.26 4.13 15.72
CA LYS A 349 11.49 4.99 14.84
C LYS A 349 12.39 6.13 14.37
N GLU A 350 12.38 6.38 13.07
CA GLU A 350 13.19 7.43 12.43
C GLU A 350 12.83 8.82 12.96
N GLY A 351 13.84 9.68 13.07
CA GLY A 351 13.72 11.09 13.40
C GLY A 351 14.29 11.94 12.26
N ALA A 352 15.55 12.32 12.40
CA ALA A 352 16.37 12.95 11.36
C ALA A 352 17.86 12.68 11.64
N LYS A 353 18.78 13.09 10.77
CA LYS A 353 20.22 13.01 11.06
C LYS A 353 20.55 13.71 12.38
N GLY A 354 20.99 12.93 13.37
CA GLY A 354 21.33 13.40 14.71
C GLY A 354 20.39 12.92 15.83
N PHE A 355 19.14 12.54 15.54
CA PHE A 355 18.23 12.00 16.56
C PHE A 355 17.26 10.93 16.04
N MET A 356 16.87 10.01 16.92
CA MET A 356 15.89 8.97 16.66
C MET A 356 14.99 8.75 17.89
N PHE A 357 13.96 7.93 17.74
CA PHE A 357 13.07 7.54 18.84
C PHE A 357 13.06 6.02 19.01
N PHE A 358 12.80 5.56 20.24
CA PHE A 358 12.38 4.18 20.49
C PHE A 358 10.95 4.19 21.01
N ILE A 359 10.08 3.36 20.44
CA ILE A 359 8.66 3.33 20.77
C ILE A 359 8.20 1.96 21.27
N ILE A 360 7.20 1.97 22.16
CA ILE A 360 6.40 0.80 22.55
C ILE A 360 4.94 1.24 22.54
N ASN A 361 4.23 0.90 21.47
CA ASN A 361 2.85 1.32 21.24
C ASN A 361 1.92 0.11 21.36
N VAL A 362 0.78 0.29 22.03
CA VAL A 362 -0.25 -0.74 22.19
C VAL A 362 -1.64 -0.15 21.98
N ASP A 363 -2.57 -0.95 21.45
CA ASP A 363 -4.00 -0.65 21.59
C ASP A 363 -4.47 -1.05 22.99
N LEU A 364 -5.55 -0.43 23.47
CA LEU A 364 -6.08 -0.66 24.81
C LEU A 364 -7.50 -1.23 24.74
N THR A 365 -7.76 -2.23 25.55
CA THR A 365 -9.11 -2.67 25.93
C THR A 365 -9.70 -1.74 26.99
N GLU A 366 -10.96 -1.98 27.40
CA GLU A 366 -11.62 -1.09 28.36
C GLU A 366 -10.90 -1.17 29.71
N GLU A 367 -10.60 -2.41 30.14
CA GLU A 367 -9.73 -2.68 31.28
C GLU A 367 -8.30 -2.13 31.08
N GLY A 368 -7.74 -2.24 29.88
CA GLY A 368 -6.40 -1.72 29.59
C GLY A 368 -6.29 -0.20 29.78
N LEU A 369 -7.35 0.55 29.47
CA LEU A 369 -7.41 1.99 29.69
C LEU A 369 -7.36 2.36 31.18
N LEU A 370 -7.90 1.50 32.06
CA LEU A 370 -7.86 1.69 33.51
C LEU A 370 -6.52 1.28 34.14
N HIS A 371 -5.71 0.49 33.42
CA HIS A 371 -4.46 -0.11 33.91
C HIS A 371 -3.22 0.42 33.16
N VAL A 372 -3.26 1.64 32.61
CA VAL A 372 -2.13 2.24 31.86
C VAL A 372 -0.83 2.20 32.67
N ASP A 373 -0.87 2.57 33.94
CA ASP A 373 0.32 2.59 34.80
C ASP A 373 0.92 1.20 35.00
N ASP A 374 0.07 0.17 35.08
CA ASP A 374 0.51 -1.22 35.23
C ASP A 374 1.00 -1.80 33.90
N ILE A 375 0.42 -1.42 32.78
CA ILE A 375 0.92 -1.78 31.45
C ILE A 375 2.35 -1.25 31.28
N ILE A 376 2.57 0.03 31.58
CA ILE A 376 3.91 0.67 31.50
C ILE A 376 4.88 0.00 32.49
N PHE A 377 4.43 -0.34 33.70
CA PHE A 377 5.24 -1.10 34.65
C PHE A 377 5.69 -2.45 34.05
N HIS A 378 4.80 -3.19 33.37
CA HIS A 378 5.17 -4.44 32.69
C HIS A 378 6.13 -4.21 31.50
N MET A 379 6.01 -3.09 30.79
CA MET A 379 7.01 -2.70 29.77
C MET A 379 8.41 -2.58 30.41
N PHE A 380 8.51 -1.90 31.56
CA PHE A 380 9.78 -1.76 32.28
C PHE A 380 10.27 -3.04 32.92
N GLN A 381 9.39 -3.93 33.40
CA GLN A 381 9.78 -5.28 33.85
C GLN A 381 10.40 -6.09 32.70
N TYR A 382 9.85 -6.00 31.48
CA TYR A 382 10.43 -6.67 30.31
C TYR A 382 11.77 -6.05 29.90
N VAL A 383 11.89 -4.73 29.91
CA VAL A 383 13.18 -4.03 29.68
C VAL A 383 14.21 -4.45 30.75
N GLN A 384 13.81 -4.57 32.01
CA GLN A 384 14.69 -5.03 33.09
C GLN A 384 15.11 -6.49 32.91
N LYS A 385 14.23 -7.35 32.39
CA LYS A 385 14.59 -8.72 31.98
C LYS A 385 15.69 -8.70 30.92
N LEU A 386 15.58 -7.86 29.89
CA LEU A 386 16.63 -7.71 28.87
C LEU A 386 17.96 -7.24 29.46
N ARG A 387 17.94 -6.31 30.42
CA ARG A 387 19.16 -5.86 31.13
C ARG A 387 19.80 -6.98 31.95
N THR A 388 18.97 -7.81 32.59
CA THR A 388 19.44 -8.87 33.48
C THR A 388 20.10 -10.02 32.71
N GLU A 389 19.53 -10.39 31.56
CA GLU A 389 20.09 -11.43 30.69
C GLU A 389 21.29 -10.94 29.87
N GLY A 390 21.33 -9.64 29.57
CA GLY A 390 22.32 -9.05 28.68
C GLY A 390 22.10 -9.41 27.19
N PRO A 391 22.89 -8.80 26.28
CA PRO A 391 22.80 -9.09 24.84
C PRO A 391 23.06 -10.58 24.52
N GLN A 392 22.25 -11.14 23.62
CA GLN A 392 22.26 -12.55 23.26
C GLN A 392 22.76 -12.73 21.83
N GLU A 393 23.96 -13.28 21.68
CA GLU A 393 24.57 -13.47 20.36
C GLU A 393 23.74 -14.39 19.46
N TRP A 394 23.12 -15.43 20.03
CA TRP A 394 22.29 -16.36 19.26
C TRP A 394 21.06 -15.70 18.64
N VAL A 395 20.48 -14.68 19.29
CA VAL A 395 19.36 -13.88 18.74
C VAL A 395 19.85 -13.03 17.57
N PHE A 396 21.00 -12.37 17.71
CA PHE A 396 21.60 -11.60 16.63
C PHE A 396 21.93 -12.50 15.43
N GLN A 397 22.50 -13.67 15.67
CA GLN A 397 22.81 -14.65 14.62
C GLN A 397 21.54 -15.13 13.91
N GLU A 398 20.44 -15.37 14.64
CA GLU A 398 19.16 -15.73 14.05
C GLU A 398 18.63 -14.62 13.12
N CYS A 399 18.64 -13.35 13.57
CA CYS A 399 18.26 -12.21 12.73
C CYS A 399 19.16 -12.08 11.49
N LYS A 400 20.48 -12.28 11.65
CA LYS A 400 21.47 -12.24 10.57
C LYS A 400 21.20 -13.33 9.52
N ASP A 401 20.95 -14.57 9.96
CA ASP A 401 20.68 -15.69 9.07
C ASP A 401 19.35 -15.51 8.32
N LEU A 402 18.31 -15.07 9.02
CA LEU A 402 17.02 -14.74 8.42
C LEU A 402 17.14 -13.65 7.35
N ASN A 403 17.86 -12.57 7.63
CA ASN A 403 18.07 -11.49 6.66
C ASN A 403 18.94 -11.92 5.48
N THR A 404 19.93 -12.79 5.71
CA THR A 404 20.77 -13.36 4.64
C THR A 404 19.92 -14.18 3.67
N VAL A 405 19.04 -15.04 4.20
CA VAL A 405 18.09 -15.83 3.40
C VAL A 405 17.10 -14.90 2.68
N ALA A 406 16.56 -13.89 3.36
CA ALA A 406 15.66 -12.90 2.77
C ALA A 406 16.30 -12.10 1.63
N PHE A 407 17.56 -11.71 1.76
CA PHE A 407 18.32 -11.02 0.71
C PHE A 407 18.58 -11.93 -0.48
N ARG A 408 19.08 -13.16 -0.22
CA ARG A 408 19.36 -14.15 -1.27
C ARG A 408 18.11 -14.45 -2.10
N PHE A 409 16.98 -14.71 -1.48
CA PHE A 409 15.75 -15.09 -2.18
C PHE A 409 14.75 -13.94 -2.28
N LYS A 410 15.22 -12.69 -2.31
CA LYS A 410 14.36 -11.51 -2.46
C LYS A 410 13.58 -11.58 -3.77
N ASP A 411 12.29 -11.23 -3.71
CA ASP A 411 11.48 -11.11 -4.92
C ASP A 411 11.97 -9.94 -5.78
N LYS A 412 12.02 -10.10 -7.11
CA LYS A 412 12.35 -9.00 -8.03
C LYS A 412 11.29 -7.89 -7.92
N GLU A 413 11.76 -6.68 -7.63
CA GLU A 413 10.92 -5.52 -7.36
C GLU A 413 10.32 -4.94 -8.65
N ARG A 414 9.22 -4.19 -8.50
CA ARG A 414 8.68 -3.36 -9.60
C ARG A 414 9.62 -2.16 -9.83
N PRO A 415 9.98 -1.82 -11.07
CA PRO A 415 10.96 -0.76 -11.38
C PRO A 415 10.71 0.56 -10.63
N ARG A 416 9.50 1.11 -10.71
CA ARG A 416 9.13 2.41 -10.11
C ARG A 416 9.43 2.54 -8.62
N GLY A 417 9.06 1.53 -7.83
CA GLY A 417 9.31 1.54 -6.39
C GLY A 417 10.78 1.24 -6.06
N TYR A 418 11.46 0.49 -6.92
CA TYR A 418 12.85 0.11 -6.68
C TYR A 418 13.80 1.29 -6.92
N THR A 419 13.62 2.04 -7.99
CA THR A 419 14.42 3.24 -8.29
C THR A 419 14.19 4.33 -7.26
N SER A 420 12.94 4.61 -6.87
CA SER A 420 12.62 5.54 -5.77
C SER A 420 13.33 5.17 -4.47
N LYS A 421 13.26 3.89 -4.07
CA LYS A 421 13.93 3.41 -2.86
C LYS A 421 15.45 3.55 -2.96
N VAL A 422 16.07 3.02 -4.02
CA VAL A 422 17.54 3.06 -4.19
C VAL A 422 18.06 4.49 -4.24
N ALA A 423 17.32 5.42 -4.86
CA ALA A 423 17.66 6.84 -4.89
C ALA A 423 17.82 7.43 -3.48
N GLY A 424 16.89 7.13 -2.55
CA GLY A 424 16.99 7.56 -1.16
C GLY A 424 18.15 6.91 -0.40
N LEU A 425 18.41 5.62 -0.63
CA LEU A 425 19.50 4.90 0.05
C LEU A 425 20.91 5.45 -0.28
N LEU A 426 21.09 6.12 -1.42
CA LEU A 426 22.38 6.65 -1.86
C LEU A 426 22.96 7.72 -0.92
N HIS A 427 22.11 8.31 -0.09
CA HIS A 427 22.50 9.29 0.92
C HIS A 427 23.14 8.66 2.15
N TYR A 428 22.94 7.36 2.36
CA TYR A 428 23.25 6.68 3.62
C TYR A 428 24.37 5.65 3.50
N TYR A 429 24.49 5.00 2.34
CA TYR A 429 25.39 3.85 2.19
C TYR A 429 26.42 4.05 1.07
N PRO A 430 27.58 3.37 1.15
CA PRO A 430 28.50 3.25 0.02
C PRO A 430 27.82 2.62 -1.21
N LEU A 431 28.27 3.00 -2.41
CA LEU A 431 27.72 2.49 -3.67
C LEU A 431 27.83 0.96 -3.78
N GLU A 432 28.91 0.40 -3.26
CA GLU A 432 29.22 -1.02 -3.25
C GLU A 432 28.21 -1.84 -2.43
N GLU A 433 27.72 -1.28 -1.32
CA GLU A 433 26.88 -1.98 -0.32
C GLU A 433 25.39 -1.63 -0.46
N ILE A 434 25.03 -0.72 -1.36
CA ILE A 434 23.73 -0.04 -1.42
C ILE A 434 22.50 -0.97 -1.43
N LEU A 435 22.61 -2.14 -2.06
CA LEU A 435 21.50 -3.11 -2.14
C LEU A 435 21.44 -4.04 -0.94
N ALA A 436 22.56 -4.23 -0.24
CA ALA A 436 22.74 -5.19 0.84
C ALA A 436 22.61 -4.55 2.23
N ALA A 437 22.89 -3.25 2.38
CA ALA A 437 23.06 -2.57 3.66
C ALA A 437 21.84 -2.62 4.59
N GLU A 438 20.62 -2.63 4.06
CA GLU A 438 19.39 -2.75 4.87
C GLU A 438 19.04 -4.21 5.25
N TYR A 439 19.73 -5.19 4.66
CA TYR A 439 19.49 -6.60 4.90
C TYR A 439 20.61 -7.20 5.76
N LEU A 440 21.84 -7.13 5.28
CA LEU A 440 22.94 -7.89 5.86
C LEU A 440 23.41 -7.27 7.18
N LEU A 441 23.32 -8.05 8.24
CA LEU A 441 23.94 -7.76 9.54
C LEU A 441 25.33 -8.39 9.56
N GLU A 442 26.33 -7.65 10.02
CA GLU A 442 27.73 -8.09 10.04
C GLU A 442 28.19 -8.33 11.47
N ASP A 443 28.12 -7.30 12.32
CA ASP A 443 28.81 -7.22 13.59
C ASP A 443 27.86 -7.34 14.79
N PHE A 444 28.08 -8.33 15.67
CA PHE A 444 27.41 -8.36 16.97
C PHE A 444 28.07 -7.34 17.91
N ARG A 445 27.32 -6.30 18.30
CA ARG A 445 27.81 -5.19 19.14
C ARG A 445 27.02 -5.09 20.45
N PRO A 446 27.35 -5.92 21.46
CA PRO A 446 26.64 -5.92 22.75
C PRO A 446 26.73 -4.57 23.45
N ASP A 447 27.85 -3.85 23.30
CA ASP A 447 28.05 -2.51 23.85
C ASP A 447 27.04 -1.49 23.32
N LEU A 448 26.69 -1.57 22.03
CA LEU A 448 25.70 -0.68 21.43
C LEU A 448 24.26 -1.06 21.81
N ILE A 449 23.99 -2.35 21.98
CA ILE A 449 22.69 -2.84 22.47
C ILE A 449 22.46 -2.32 23.91
N GLU A 450 23.47 -2.41 24.77
CA GLU A 450 23.42 -1.87 26.13
C GLU A 450 23.25 -0.35 26.14
N MET A 451 23.99 0.38 25.30
CA MET A 451 23.87 1.83 25.16
C MET A 451 22.44 2.30 24.82
N VAL A 452 21.75 1.60 23.91
CA VAL A 452 20.34 1.91 23.60
C VAL A 452 19.43 1.51 24.75
N LEU A 453 19.66 0.34 25.35
CA LEU A 453 18.87 -0.17 26.48
C LEU A 453 18.96 0.72 27.73
N GLU A 454 20.06 1.44 27.90
CA GLU A 454 20.25 2.45 28.94
C GLU A 454 19.35 3.69 28.76
N LYS A 455 18.90 3.98 27.53
CA LYS A 455 17.95 5.08 27.25
C LYS A 455 16.50 4.70 27.52
N LEU A 456 16.19 3.40 27.62
CA LEU A 456 14.83 2.91 27.87
C LEU A 456 14.51 2.89 29.37
N ARG A 457 14.53 4.05 30.02
CA ARG A 457 14.30 4.20 31.48
C ARG A 457 13.17 5.19 31.79
N PRO A 458 12.51 5.08 32.96
CA PRO A 458 11.41 5.96 33.33
C PRO A 458 11.75 7.46 33.27
N GLU A 459 12.97 7.85 33.60
CA GLU A 459 13.42 9.24 33.54
C GLU A 459 13.45 9.83 32.12
N TYR A 460 13.52 8.98 31.08
CA TYR A 460 13.54 9.39 29.67
C TYR A 460 12.19 9.22 28.97
N VAL A 461 11.14 8.82 29.69
CA VAL A 461 9.87 8.42 29.08
C VAL A 461 8.98 9.61 28.72
N ARG A 462 8.27 9.47 27.60
CA ARG A 462 7.09 10.26 27.24
C ARG A 462 5.92 9.31 27.02
N VAL A 463 4.75 9.66 27.56
CA VAL A 463 3.56 8.80 27.53
C VAL A 463 2.40 9.56 26.93
N ALA A 464 1.74 9.01 25.91
CA ALA A 464 0.49 9.55 25.38
C ALA A 464 -0.60 8.48 25.39
N VAL A 465 -1.75 8.81 25.99
CA VAL A 465 -2.96 7.98 25.98
C VAL A 465 -4.01 8.66 25.13
N VAL A 466 -4.51 7.93 24.14
CA VAL A 466 -5.54 8.38 23.21
C VAL A 466 -6.83 7.68 23.58
N SER A 467 -7.88 8.44 23.90
CA SER A 467 -9.19 7.88 24.28
C SER A 467 -10.30 8.94 24.20
N LYS A 468 -11.51 8.52 23.79
CA LYS A 468 -12.72 9.36 23.90
C LYS A 468 -13.08 9.74 25.33
N SER A 469 -12.62 8.98 26.33
CA SER A 469 -12.87 9.26 27.75
C SER A 469 -12.31 10.61 28.23
N PHE A 470 -11.45 11.26 27.46
CA PHE A 470 -10.90 12.59 27.79
C PHE A 470 -11.69 13.75 27.19
N GLU A 471 -12.78 13.49 26.46
CA GLU A 471 -13.66 14.54 25.92
C GLU A 471 -14.20 15.42 27.06
N GLY A 472 -14.10 16.74 26.89
CA GLY A 472 -14.44 17.72 27.93
C GLY A 472 -13.45 17.84 29.09
N GLN A 473 -12.34 17.08 29.10
CA GLN A 473 -11.32 17.10 30.17
C GLN A 473 -9.96 17.66 29.72
N THR A 474 -9.85 18.11 28.47
CA THR A 474 -8.65 18.69 27.87
C THR A 474 -8.66 20.22 27.92
N ASP A 475 -7.48 20.83 28.03
CA ASP A 475 -7.30 22.28 28.16
C ASP A 475 -6.39 22.91 27.08
N LYS A 476 -5.81 22.09 26.18
CA LYS A 476 -4.98 22.54 25.06
C LYS A 476 -5.55 22.07 23.73
N THR A 477 -5.22 22.82 22.69
CA THR A 477 -5.55 22.53 21.29
C THR A 477 -4.29 22.73 20.45
N GLU A 478 -3.88 21.70 19.72
CA GLU A 478 -2.80 21.79 18.74
C GLU A 478 -3.27 22.61 17.52
N GLU A 479 -2.42 23.50 17.00
CA GLU A 479 -2.82 24.58 16.12
C GLU A 479 -3.21 24.16 14.69
N TRP A 480 -2.54 23.17 14.10
CA TRP A 480 -2.70 22.82 12.68
C TRP A 480 -3.85 21.86 12.43
N TYR A 481 -4.11 20.97 13.37
CA TYR A 481 -5.16 19.95 13.27
C TYR A 481 -6.32 20.17 14.25
N GLY A 482 -6.21 21.08 15.21
CA GLY A 482 -7.22 21.23 16.25
C GLY A 482 -7.28 20.00 17.17
N THR A 483 -6.12 19.40 17.47
CA THR A 483 -6.06 18.22 18.35
C THR A 483 -6.24 18.63 19.80
N HIS A 484 -7.34 18.20 20.42
CA HIS A 484 -7.60 18.46 21.83
C HIS A 484 -6.78 17.50 22.71
N TYR A 485 -6.00 18.07 23.62
CA TYR A 485 -5.16 17.30 24.52
C TYR A 485 -4.95 18.00 25.86
N LYS A 486 -4.44 17.25 26.84
CA LYS A 486 -3.95 17.75 28.12
C LYS A 486 -2.54 17.22 28.35
N GLN A 487 -1.68 18.04 28.94
CA GLN A 487 -0.33 17.69 29.31
C GLN A 487 -0.16 17.76 30.82
N GLU A 488 0.39 16.71 31.42
CA GLU A 488 0.63 16.61 32.86
C GLU A 488 2.04 16.05 33.12
N PRO A 489 2.76 16.51 34.15
CA PRO A 489 3.98 15.83 34.58
C PRO A 489 3.63 14.48 35.21
N ILE A 490 4.43 13.46 34.93
CA ILE A 490 4.34 12.15 35.60
C ILE A 490 4.86 12.33 37.03
N SER A 491 4.11 11.84 38.01
CA SER A 491 4.49 12.00 39.42
C SER A 491 5.77 11.22 39.76
N GLU A 492 6.56 11.76 40.68
CA GLU A 492 7.78 11.10 41.19
C GLU A 492 7.50 9.73 41.80
N GLU A 493 6.31 9.54 42.41
CA GLU A 493 5.88 8.25 42.93
C GLU A 493 5.73 7.20 41.83
N ILE A 494 5.11 7.57 40.70
CA ILE A 494 4.93 6.69 39.54
C ILE A 494 6.28 6.39 38.89
N LEU A 495 7.13 7.41 38.69
CA LEU A 495 8.48 7.21 38.14
C LEU A 495 9.31 6.27 39.02
N LYS A 496 9.23 6.42 40.34
CA LYS A 496 9.90 5.53 41.29
C LYS A 496 9.31 4.11 41.25
N LYS A 497 7.98 3.96 41.11
CA LYS A 497 7.34 2.65 40.92
C LYS A 497 7.91 1.96 39.67
N TRP A 498 7.92 2.63 38.54
CA TRP A 498 8.47 2.09 37.29
C TRP A 498 9.98 1.84 37.35
N GLY A 499 10.73 2.70 38.04
CA GLY A 499 12.18 2.54 38.22
C GLY A 499 12.57 1.35 39.11
N ASN A 500 11.66 0.91 39.97
CA ASN A 500 11.83 -0.28 40.81
C ASN A 500 11.14 -1.53 40.23
N ALA A 501 10.85 -1.54 38.91
CA ALA A 501 10.30 -2.71 38.24
C ALA A 501 11.19 -3.94 38.46
N ASP A 502 10.64 -4.94 39.13
CA ASP A 502 11.32 -6.17 39.50
C ASP A 502 11.14 -7.26 38.44
N PHE A 503 11.73 -8.43 38.69
CA PHE A 503 11.63 -9.56 37.78
C PHE A 503 10.22 -10.17 37.82
N ASN A 504 9.60 -10.30 36.65
CA ASN A 504 8.36 -11.03 36.47
C ASN A 504 8.62 -12.36 35.76
N GLY A 505 8.34 -13.48 36.44
CA GLY A 505 8.58 -14.85 35.94
C GLY A 505 7.78 -15.25 34.69
N LYS A 506 6.83 -14.42 34.26
CA LYS A 506 6.09 -14.59 33.01
C LYS A 506 6.93 -14.21 31.78
N PHE A 507 7.87 -13.29 31.94
CA PHE A 507 8.70 -12.81 30.84
C PHE A 507 9.90 -13.72 30.59
N LYS A 508 10.00 -14.19 29.36
CA LYS A 508 11.09 -15.02 28.87
C LYS A 508 11.59 -14.46 27.54
N LEU A 509 12.87 -14.68 27.26
CA LEU A 509 13.37 -14.48 25.92
C LEU A 509 12.70 -15.48 24.95
N PRO A 510 12.59 -15.14 23.65
CA PRO A 510 12.10 -16.07 22.65
C PRO A 510 12.85 -17.40 22.68
N MET A 511 12.17 -18.45 22.26
CA MET A 511 12.84 -19.71 21.93
C MET A 511 13.39 -19.61 20.50
N LYS A 512 14.36 -20.47 20.17
CA LYS A 512 14.87 -20.60 18.80
C LYS A 512 13.72 -20.85 17.81
N ASN A 513 13.76 -20.17 16.68
CA ASN A 513 12.67 -20.23 15.71
C ASN A 513 12.71 -21.51 14.86
N GLU A 514 11.75 -22.42 15.09
CA GLU A 514 11.65 -23.70 14.37
C GLU A 514 11.16 -23.58 12.93
N PHE A 515 10.66 -22.41 12.53
CA PHE A 515 10.16 -22.16 11.17
C PHE A 515 11.24 -21.70 10.19
N ILE A 516 12.47 -21.45 10.65
CA ILE A 516 13.58 -21.04 9.78
C ILE A 516 13.72 -22.08 8.66
N PRO A 517 13.59 -21.67 7.38
CA PRO A 517 13.70 -22.59 6.27
C PRO A 517 15.15 -23.07 6.12
N THR A 518 15.29 -24.34 5.79
CA THR A 518 16.58 -25.01 5.62
C THR A 518 16.70 -25.68 4.26
N ASN A 519 15.57 -26.10 3.68
CA ASN A 519 15.51 -26.62 2.32
C ASN A 519 15.16 -25.51 1.33
N PHE A 520 16.11 -25.20 0.44
CA PHE A 520 15.95 -24.22 -0.64
C PHE A 520 16.09 -24.86 -2.03
N ASP A 521 15.95 -26.18 -2.12
CA ASP A 521 16.04 -26.89 -3.40
C ASP A 521 14.91 -26.45 -4.33
N ILE A 522 15.28 -26.16 -5.57
CA ILE A 522 14.33 -25.88 -6.65
C ILE A 522 14.00 -27.21 -7.31
N TYR A 523 12.73 -27.62 -7.21
CA TYR A 523 12.27 -28.86 -7.84
C TYR A 523 12.43 -28.74 -9.36
N PRO A 524 12.97 -29.78 -10.04
CA PRO A 524 12.98 -29.82 -11.49
C PRO A 524 11.57 -29.64 -12.05
N LEU A 525 11.46 -28.92 -13.17
CA LEU A 525 10.19 -28.81 -13.89
C LEU A 525 9.71 -30.20 -14.30
N GLU A 526 8.47 -30.53 -13.94
CA GLU A 526 7.84 -31.78 -14.34
C GLU A 526 7.70 -31.85 -15.87
N LYS A 527 7.75 -33.07 -16.42
CA LYS A 527 7.54 -33.29 -17.87
C LYS A 527 6.16 -32.75 -18.25
N ASP A 528 6.10 -31.97 -19.32
CA ASP A 528 4.87 -31.35 -19.83
C ASP A 528 4.20 -30.34 -18.85
N SER A 529 4.99 -29.68 -17.99
CA SER A 529 4.47 -28.64 -17.10
C SER A 529 3.79 -27.51 -17.89
N PRO A 530 2.51 -27.19 -17.61
CA PRO A 530 1.74 -26.23 -18.39
C PRO A 530 2.16 -24.77 -18.07
N SER A 531 2.04 -23.89 -19.07
CA SER A 531 2.36 -22.45 -18.93
C SER A 531 1.31 -21.65 -18.14
N ALA A 532 0.13 -22.24 -17.91
CA ALA A 532 -0.98 -21.69 -17.14
C ALA A 532 -1.50 -22.73 -16.14
N PRO A 533 -2.25 -22.31 -15.10
CA PRO A 533 -2.84 -23.24 -14.15
C PRO A 533 -3.73 -24.27 -14.82
N THR A 534 -3.60 -25.52 -14.41
CA THR A 534 -4.44 -26.63 -14.88
C THR A 534 -5.27 -27.20 -13.74
N LEU A 535 -6.46 -27.67 -14.07
CA LEU A 535 -7.35 -28.33 -13.12
C LEU A 535 -6.87 -29.77 -12.93
N ILE A 536 -6.33 -30.08 -11.76
CA ILE A 536 -5.73 -31.40 -11.45
C ILE A 536 -6.59 -32.28 -10.55
N LYS A 537 -7.62 -31.72 -9.90
CA LYS A 537 -8.64 -32.44 -9.13
C LYS A 537 -9.96 -31.66 -9.21
N ASP A 538 -11.04 -32.33 -9.57
CA ASP A 538 -12.39 -31.77 -9.64
C ASP A 538 -13.39 -32.75 -9.04
N THR A 539 -13.80 -32.49 -7.80
CA THR A 539 -14.74 -33.33 -7.05
C THR A 539 -15.85 -32.45 -6.47
N ALA A 540 -16.87 -33.07 -5.87
CA ALA A 540 -17.89 -32.31 -5.15
C ALA A 540 -17.29 -31.47 -4.00
N MET A 541 -16.25 -31.99 -3.32
CA MET A 541 -15.59 -31.29 -2.20
C MET A 541 -14.64 -30.19 -2.68
N SER A 542 -13.85 -30.45 -3.71
CA SER A 542 -12.68 -29.64 -4.03
C SER A 542 -12.46 -29.44 -5.53
N LYS A 543 -12.04 -28.25 -5.91
CA LYS A 543 -11.55 -27.89 -7.24
C LYS A 543 -10.12 -27.34 -7.14
N VAL A 544 -9.14 -28.05 -7.71
CA VAL A 544 -7.71 -27.77 -7.49
C VAL A 544 -7.04 -27.32 -8.78
N TRP A 545 -6.69 -26.04 -8.84
CA TRP A 545 -5.85 -25.47 -9.87
C TRP A 545 -4.38 -25.53 -9.44
N PHE A 546 -3.51 -26.01 -10.32
CA PHE A 546 -2.08 -26.16 -10.05
C PHE A 546 -1.23 -25.63 -11.19
N LYS A 547 -0.14 -24.95 -10.82
CA LYS A 547 0.94 -24.56 -11.72
C LYS A 547 2.28 -24.66 -10.99
N GLN A 548 3.26 -25.38 -11.52
CA GLN A 548 4.63 -25.29 -11.04
C GLN A 548 5.26 -23.97 -11.54
N ASP A 549 6.06 -23.31 -10.71
CA ASP A 549 6.77 -22.09 -11.14
C ASP A 549 7.79 -22.39 -12.23
N ASP A 550 7.65 -21.70 -13.36
CA ASP A 550 8.48 -21.80 -14.56
C ASP A 550 9.25 -20.50 -14.86
N LYS A 551 9.20 -19.51 -13.95
CA LYS A 551 9.69 -18.15 -14.21
C LYS A 551 10.67 -17.65 -13.17
N PHE A 552 10.35 -17.79 -11.87
CA PHE A 552 11.08 -17.09 -10.82
C PHE A 552 12.16 -17.96 -10.17
N PHE A 553 11.94 -19.27 -10.11
CA PHE A 553 12.88 -20.27 -9.57
C PHE A 553 13.39 -19.92 -8.17
N LEU A 554 12.50 -19.37 -7.33
CA LEU A 554 12.75 -19.14 -5.92
C LEU A 554 12.16 -20.29 -5.09
N PRO A 555 12.70 -20.60 -3.90
CA PRO A 555 12.21 -21.67 -3.04
C PRO A 555 10.93 -21.23 -2.30
N LYS A 556 9.92 -20.80 -3.06
CA LYS A 556 8.68 -20.20 -2.56
C LYS A 556 7.46 -20.76 -3.28
N ALA A 557 6.34 -20.76 -2.57
CA ALA A 557 5.03 -21.07 -3.15
C ALA A 557 3.91 -20.18 -2.58
N CYS A 558 2.81 -20.09 -3.31
CA CYS A 558 1.57 -19.43 -2.95
C CYS A 558 0.44 -20.46 -2.95
N LEU A 559 -0.20 -20.66 -1.80
CA LEU A 559 -1.30 -21.60 -1.61
C LEU A 559 -2.56 -20.80 -1.27
N ASN A 560 -3.50 -20.68 -2.21
CA ASN A 560 -4.75 -19.93 -2.02
C ASN A 560 -5.96 -20.87 -1.98
N PHE A 561 -6.94 -20.57 -1.12
CA PHE A 561 -8.15 -21.37 -0.91
C PHE A 561 -9.37 -20.44 -0.75
N GLU A 562 -10.47 -20.73 -1.45
CA GLU A 562 -11.83 -20.27 -1.16
C GLU A 562 -12.64 -21.42 -0.54
N PHE A 563 -13.02 -21.31 0.73
CA PHE A 563 -13.94 -22.24 1.39
C PHE A 563 -15.37 -21.69 1.32
N PHE A 564 -16.18 -22.21 0.41
CA PHE A 564 -17.58 -21.81 0.23
C PHE A 564 -18.46 -22.43 1.31
N SER A 565 -19.36 -21.63 1.89
CA SER A 565 -20.42 -22.09 2.78
C SER A 565 -21.68 -21.26 2.58
N ARG A 566 -22.86 -21.85 2.80
CA ARG A 566 -24.14 -21.11 2.72
C ARG A 566 -24.40 -20.23 3.94
N TYR A 567 -23.67 -20.48 5.02
CA TYR A 567 -23.93 -19.88 6.32
C TYR A 567 -23.08 -18.65 6.61
N LEU A 568 -22.13 -18.26 5.75
CA LEU A 568 -21.16 -17.21 6.11
C LEU A 568 -21.70 -15.77 5.97
N TYR A 569 -22.69 -15.56 5.10
CA TYR A 569 -23.24 -14.23 4.77
C TYR A 569 -24.77 -14.24 4.62
N SER A 570 -25.45 -15.26 5.17
CA SER A 570 -26.89 -15.46 4.98
C SER A 570 -27.75 -14.34 5.57
N ASP A 571 -27.29 -13.73 6.66
CA ASP A 571 -27.88 -12.57 7.32
C ASP A 571 -26.76 -11.78 8.05
N PRO A 572 -27.05 -10.59 8.60
CA PRO A 572 -26.07 -9.81 9.34
C PRO A 572 -25.46 -10.55 10.54
N LEU A 573 -26.24 -11.35 11.27
CA LEU A 573 -25.80 -12.11 12.44
C LEU A 573 -24.72 -13.13 12.06
N HIS A 574 -24.94 -13.90 10.99
CA HIS A 574 -24.01 -14.89 10.47
C HIS A 574 -22.75 -14.25 9.88
N CYS A 575 -22.88 -13.08 9.23
CA CYS A 575 -21.74 -12.28 8.79
C CYS A 575 -20.86 -11.87 9.98
N ASN A 576 -21.46 -11.38 11.06
CA ASN A 576 -20.75 -11.04 12.29
C ASN A 576 -20.08 -12.26 12.93
N MET A 577 -20.80 -13.39 13.05
CA MET A 577 -20.24 -14.61 13.61
C MET A 577 -19.07 -15.14 12.78
N THR A 578 -19.13 -15.07 11.44
CA THR A 578 -18.01 -15.43 10.56
C THR A 578 -16.81 -14.53 10.80
N TYR A 579 -17.03 -13.22 10.84
CA TYR A 579 -15.95 -12.26 11.11
C TYR A 579 -15.30 -12.52 12.47
N LEU A 580 -16.10 -12.65 13.54
CA LEU A 580 -15.61 -12.91 14.89
C LEU A 580 -14.87 -14.24 14.99
N PHE A 581 -15.38 -15.32 14.40
CA PHE A 581 -14.69 -16.60 14.33
C PHE A 581 -13.29 -16.45 13.74
N LEU A 582 -13.16 -15.84 12.56
CA LEU A 582 -11.87 -15.70 11.89
C LEU A 582 -10.92 -14.75 12.63
N ARG A 583 -11.46 -13.72 13.31
CA ARG A 583 -10.65 -12.83 14.15
C ARG A 583 -10.13 -13.53 15.39
N LEU A 584 -10.96 -14.30 16.08
CA LEU A 584 -10.58 -15.11 17.25
C LEU A 584 -9.57 -16.20 16.86
N LEU A 585 -9.79 -16.87 15.72
CA LEU A 585 -8.86 -17.87 15.20
C LEU A 585 -7.47 -17.27 14.92
N LYS A 586 -7.40 -16.10 14.28
CA LYS A 586 -6.14 -15.37 14.08
C LYS A 586 -5.50 -14.96 15.40
N ASP A 587 -6.31 -14.49 16.34
CA ASP A 587 -5.85 -14.02 17.64
C ASP A 587 -5.20 -15.15 18.46
N ASP A 588 -5.78 -16.35 18.44
CA ASP A 588 -5.23 -17.56 19.06
C ASP A 588 -3.97 -18.06 18.33
N LEU A 589 -4.00 -18.12 17.00
CA LEU A 589 -2.85 -18.57 16.19
C LEU A 589 -1.65 -17.61 16.24
N LYS A 590 -1.81 -16.39 16.75
CA LYS A 590 -0.82 -15.32 16.64
C LYS A 590 0.53 -15.69 17.23
N GLU A 591 0.57 -16.27 18.44
CA GLU A 591 1.83 -16.64 19.10
C GLU A 591 2.62 -17.68 18.31
N TYR A 592 1.92 -18.69 17.77
CA TYR A 592 2.54 -19.74 16.96
C TYR A 592 2.99 -19.24 15.59
N THR A 593 2.14 -18.44 14.93
CA THR A 593 2.37 -17.98 13.56
C THR A 593 3.34 -16.79 13.46
N TYR A 594 3.65 -16.11 14.56
CA TYR A 594 4.64 -15.03 14.58
C TYR A 594 6.04 -15.54 14.21
N ALA A 595 6.46 -16.69 14.75
CA ALA A 595 7.73 -17.31 14.42
C ALA A 595 7.82 -17.65 12.91
N ALA A 596 6.73 -18.20 12.34
CA ALA A 596 6.63 -18.43 10.90
C ALA A 596 6.76 -17.13 10.09
N ARG A 597 6.10 -16.05 10.52
CA ARG A 597 6.19 -14.74 9.85
C ARG A 597 7.62 -14.22 9.81
N LEU A 598 8.35 -14.27 10.93
CA LEU A 598 9.76 -13.88 10.99
C LEU A 598 10.63 -14.72 10.06
N ALA A 599 10.31 -16.00 9.91
CA ALA A 599 10.97 -16.91 8.99
C ALA A 599 10.57 -16.75 7.51
N GLY A 600 9.85 -15.68 7.16
CA GLY A 600 9.42 -15.40 5.78
C GLY A 600 8.26 -16.26 5.29
N LEU A 601 7.46 -16.81 6.21
CA LEU A 601 6.27 -17.61 5.93
C LEU A 601 5.03 -16.93 6.51
N VAL A 602 4.20 -16.35 5.64
CA VAL A 602 3.03 -15.56 6.02
C VAL A 602 1.73 -16.24 5.62
N TYR A 603 0.69 -16.04 6.41
CA TYR A 603 -0.68 -16.42 6.04
C TYR A 603 -1.63 -15.23 6.18
N GLY A 604 -2.70 -15.26 5.40
CA GLY A 604 -3.84 -14.37 5.52
C GLY A 604 -5.12 -15.19 5.47
N ILE A 605 -6.03 -14.95 6.42
CA ILE A 605 -7.38 -15.51 6.40
C ILE A 605 -8.42 -14.40 6.49
N ALA A 606 -9.49 -14.41 5.71
CA ALA A 606 -10.50 -13.36 5.74
C ALA A 606 -11.87 -13.89 5.31
N SER A 607 -12.93 -13.24 5.78
CA SER A 607 -14.29 -13.51 5.30
C SER A 607 -14.52 -12.74 4.00
N GLY A 608 -14.87 -13.45 2.93
CA GLY A 608 -15.51 -12.88 1.74
C GLY A 608 -17.04 -12.96 1.84
N MET A 609 -17.73 -12.49 0.80
CA MET A 609 -19.20 -12.59 0.70
C MET A 609 -19.69 -14.01 0.40
N ASN A 610 -18.87 -14.85 -0.26
CA ASN A 610 -19.24 -16.21 -0.68
C ASN A 610 -18.34 -17.30 -0.10
N ALA A 611 -17.17 -16.95 0.43
CA ALA A 611 -16.18 -17.90 0.88
C ALA A 611 -15.28 -17.32 1.98
N ILE A 612 -14.71 -18.20 2.80
CA ILE A 612 -13.53 -17.86 3.60
C ILE A 612 -12.31 -17.94 2.68
N LEU A 613 -11.53 -16.88 2.64
CA LEU A 613 -10.31 -16.76 1.86
C LEU A 613 -9.13 -17.11 2.76
N LEU A 614 -8.36 -18.15 2.45
CA LEU A 614 -7.08 -18.47 3.08
C LEU A 614 -5.97 -18.39 2.05
N SER A 615 -4.86 -17.75 2.41
CA SER A 615 -3.65 -17.70 1.60
C SER A 615 -2.44 -17.95 2.47
N VAL A 616 -1.53 -18.83 2.04
CA VAL A 616 -0.23 -19.08 2.66
C VAL A 616 0.86 -18.80 1.62
N LYS A 617 1.82 -17.92 1.94
CA LYS A 617 2.87 -17.47 1.02
C LYS A 617 4.22 -17.44 1.73
N GLY A 618 5.29 -17.76 1.02
CA GLY A 618 6.65 -17.69 1.56
C GLY A 618 7.49 -18.87 1.11
N TYR A 619 8.47 -19.26 1.92
CA TYR A 619 9.35 -20.40 1.63
C TYR A 619 8.60 -21.73 1.69
N ASN A 620 8.76 -22.61 0.68
CA ASN A 620 7.95 -23.83 0.57
C ASN A 620 8.30 -24.93 1.59
N ASP A 621 9.49 -24.90 2.20
CA ASP A 621 9.99 -25.92 3.15
C ASP A 621 8.97 -26.25 4.26
N LYS A 622 8.51 -25.23 5.00
CA LYS A 622 7.63 -25.39 6.19
C LYS A 622 6.17 -25.00 5.93
N GLN A 623 5.78 -24.74 4.68
CA GLN A 623 4.42 -24.30 4.33
C GLN A 623 3.33 -25.29 4.74
N HIS A 624 3.55 -26.57 4.46
CA HIS A 624 2.61 -27.64 4.77
C HIS A 624 2.35 -27.78 6.27
N ILE A 625 3.36 -27.52 7.12
CA ILE A 625 3.26 -27.54 8.58
C ILE A 625 2.35 -26.42 9.07
N LEU A 626 2.59 -25.19 8.57
CA LEU A 626 1.76 -24.03 8.92
C LEU A 626 0.32 -24.23 8.43
N LEU A 627 0.14 -24.64 7.17
CA LEU A 627 -1.17 -24.89 6.58
C LEU A 627 -1.95 -25.92 7.42
N LYS A 628 -1.35 -27.07 7.73
CA LYS A 628 -1.96 -28.10 8.56
C LYS A 628 -2.42 -27.54 9.91
N LYS A 629 -1.54 -26.80 10.60
CA LYS A 629 -1.87 -26.20 11.89
C LYS A 629 -3.05 -25.23 11.82
N ILE A 630 -3.13 -24.40 10.76
CA ILE A 630 -4.24 -23.47 10.56
C ILE A 630 -5.56 -24.23 10.39
N ILE A 631 -5.58 -25.28 9.54
CA ILE A 631 -6.80 -26.06 9.29
C ILE A 631 -7.22 -26.87 10.52
N GLU A 632 -6.27 -27.49 11.23
CA GLU A 632 -6.55 -28.18 12.50
C GLU A 632 -7.16 -27.23 13.53
N LYS A 633 -6.57 -26.03 13.69
CA LYS A 633 -7.11 -25.04 14.62
C LYS A 633 -8.46 -24.49 14.18
N MET A 634 -8.70 -24.36 12.87
CA MET A 634 -9.99 -23.95 12.31
C MET A 634 -11.09 -24.99 12.59
N ALA A 635 -10.78 -26.28 12.45
CA ALA A 635 -11.74 -27.37 12.63
C ALA A 635 -12.06 -27.67 14.12
N ASN A 636 -11.06 -27.58 15.00
CA ASN A 636 -11.18 -27.84 16.44
C ASN A 636 -11.05 -26.54 17.26
N PHE A 637 -11.66 -25.45 16.80
CA PHE A 637 -11.50 -24.15 17.45
C PHE A 637 -12.27 -24.07 18.76
N GLU A 638 -11.55 -23.90 19.87
CA GLU A 638 -12.12 -23.56 21.18
C GLU A 638 -11.99 -22.07 21.45
N ILE A 639 -13.10 -21.46 21.84
CA ILE A 639 -13.18 -20.01 22.06
C ILE A 639 -12.94 -19.70 23.53
N ASP A 640 -11.93 -18.87 23.80
CA ASP A 640 -11.76 -18.22 25.09
C ASP A 640 -12.80 -17.09 25.25
N GLU A 641 -13.56 -17.14 26.34
CA GLU A 641 -14.67 -16.21 26.62
C GLU A 641 -14.19 -14.76 26.75
N LYS A 642 -13.08 -14.55 27.46
CA LYS A 642 -12.50 -13.21 27.64
C LYS A 642 -12.03 -12.63 26.31
N ARG A 643 -11.43 -13.44 25.43
CA ARG A 643 -11.05 -13.02 24.07
C ARG A 643 -12.27 -12.74 23.20
N PHE A 644 -13.34 -13.51 23.32
CA PHE A 644 -14.60 -13.25 22.61
C PHE A 644 -15.13 -11.85 22.92
N ASP A 645 -15.27 -11.49 24.19
CA ASP A 645 -15.80 -10.18 24.59
C ASP A 645 -14.91 -9.03 24.11
N ILE A 646 -13.59 -9.14 24.28
CA ILE A 646 -12.62 -8.12 23.83
C ILE A 646 -12.70 -7.90 22.31
N ILE A 647 -12.75 -8.98 21.52
CA ILE A 647 -12.77 -8.88 20.06
C ILE A 647 -14.14 -8.41 19.57
N LYS A 648 -15.24 -8.81 20.22
CA LYS A 648 -16.60 -8.33 19.92
C LYS A 648 -16.68 -6.81 20.14
N GLU A 649 -16.20 -6.31 21.26
CA GLU A 649 -16.16 -4.88 21.58
C GLU A 649 -15.32 -4.12 20.55
N ALA A 650 -14.10 -4.59 20.25
CA ALA A 650 -13.25 -3.96 19.25
C ALA A 650 -13.88 -3.95 17.85
N TYR A 651 -14.65 -4.98 17.50
CA TYR A 651 -15.39 -5.03 16.24
C TYR A 651 -16.54 -4.03 16.21
N MET A 652 -17.28 -3.88 17.31
CA MET A 652 -18.35 -2.88 17.44
C MET A 652 -17.81 -1.46 17.19
N ARG A 653 -16.69 -1.10 17.82
CA ARG A 653 -16.00 0.17 17.53
C ARG A 653 -15.52 0.25 16.08
N SER A 654 -14.99 -0.83 15.51
CA SER A 654 -14.57 -0.84 14.11
C SER A 654 -15.74 -0.59 13.14
N LEU A 655 -16.95 -1.06 13.43
CA LEU A 655 -18.15 -0.78 12.64
C LEU A 655 -18.53 0.70 12.79
N ASN A 656 -18.58 1.22 14.02
CA ASN A 656 -18.89 2.61 14.32
C ASN A 656 -17.89 3.59 13.69
N ASN A 657 -16.60 3.28 13.75
CA ASN A 657 -15.52 4.12 13.24
C ASN A 657 -15.56 4.33 11.73
N PHE A 658 -16.36 3.54 11.01
CA PHE A 658 -16.57 3.80 9.59
C PHE A 658 -17.15 5.19 9.33
N ARG A 659 -17.93 5.77 10.25
CA ARG A 659 -18.46 7.13 10.13
C ARG A 659 -17.37 8.21 9.94
N ALA A 660 -16.16 7.95 10.42
CA ALA A 660 -15.02 8.86 10.35
C ALA A 660 -14.10 8.57 9.15
N GLU A 661 -14.44 7.62 8.29
CA GLU A 661 -13.74 7.44 7.01
C GLU A 661 -14.06 8.58 6.05
N GLN A 662 -13.23 8.70 5.01
CA GLN A 662 -13.27 9.81 4.07
C GLN A 662 -14.57 9.80 3.24
N PRO A 663 -15.10 10.98 2.84
CA PRO A 663 -16.30 11.09 2.00
C PRO A 663 -16.26 10.23 0.71
N HIS A 664 -15.12 10.18 0.02
CA HIS A 664 -15.01 9.33 -1.18
C HIS A 664 -15.09 7.82 -0.87
N GLN A 665 -14.61 7.39 0.31
CA GLN A 665 -14.71 5.99 0.76
C GLN A 665 -16.15 5.63 1.11
N HIS A 666 -16.91 6.57 1.67
CA HIS A 666 -18.35 6.42 1.88
C HIS A 666 -19.08 6.30 0.54
N ALA A 667 -18.75 7.13 -0.44
CA ALA A 667 -19.36 7.06 -1.77
C ALA A 667 -19.18 5.67 -2.42
N MET A 668 -17.94 5.16 -2.38
CA MET A 668 -17.60 3.80 -2.85
C MET A 668 -18.30 2.68 -2.09
N TYR A 669 -18.43 2.84 -0.78
CA TYR A 669 -19.14 1.88 0.06
C TYR A 669 -20.63 1.82 -0.31
N TYR A 670 -21.31 2.96 -0.39
CA TYR A 670 -22.73 3.01 -0.74
C TYR A 670 -22.99 2.53 -2.17
N LEU A 671 -22.14 2.88 -3.15
CA LEU A 671 -22.29 2.37 -4.52
C LEU A 671 -22.19 0.84 -4.54
N ARG A 672 -21.24 0.25 -3.79
CA ARG A 672 -21.14 -1.21 -3.68
C ARG A 672 -22.40 -1.82 -3.08
N LEU A 673 -22.99 -1.19 -2.06
CA LEU A 673 -24.25 -1.64 -1.48
C LEU A 673 -25.39 -1.59 -2.50
N LEU A 674 -25.58 -0.47 -3.18
CA LEU A 674 -26.65 -0.25 -4.16
C LEU A 674 -26.59 -1.25 -5.33
N MET A 675 -25.39 -1.48 -5.86
CA MET A 675 -25.22 -2.26 -7.08
C MET A 675 -25.12 -3.78 -6.86
N THR A 676 -24.93 -4.25 -5.63
CA THR A 676 -24.80 -5.70 -5.35
C THR A 676 -26.12 -6.30 -4.88
N GLU A 677 -26.51 -7.45 -5.45
CA GLU A 677 -27.76 -8.17 -5.13
C GLU A 677 -28.04 -8.29 -3.62
N VAL A 678 -27.08 -8.83 -2.86
CA VAL A 678 -27.13 -8.90 -1.40
C VAL A 678 -25.86 -8.26 -0.83
N ALA A 679 -26.04 -7.29 0.05
CA ALA A 679 -24.94 -6.68 0.79
C ALA A 679 -25.48 -6.10 2.11
N TRP A 680 -24.90 -6.54 3.22
CA TRP A 680 -25.25 -6.04 4.55
C TRP A 680 -24.52 -4.73 4.84
N THR A 681 -25.29 -3.76 5.29
CA THR A 681 -24.80 -2.46 5.74
C THR A 681 -24.12 -2.58 7.09
N LYS A 682 -23.28 -1.61 7.42
CA LYS A 682 -22.60 -1.54 8.72
C LYS A 682 -23.58 -1.33 9.87
N ASP A 683 -24.71 -0.67 9.64
CA ASP A 683 -25.73 -0.51 10.67
C ASP A 683 -26.48 -1.81 10.94
N GLU A 684 -26.85 -2.56 9.89
CA GLU A 684 -27.43 -3.90 10.06
C GLU A 684 -26.46 -4.85 10.78
N LEU A 685 -25.16 -4.80 10.42
CA LEU A 685 -24.13 -5.57 11.12
C LEU A 685 -23.97 -5.10 12.57
N LYS A 686 -24.01 -3.81 12.85
CA LYS A 686 -23.91 -3.27 14.20
C LYS A 686 -25.08 -3.71 15.07
N GLU A 687 -26.31 -3.58 14.56
CA GLU A 687 -27.53 -3.98 15.27
C GLU A 687 -27.53 -5.48 15.58
N ALA A 688 -27.20 -6.32 14.60
CA ALA A 688 -27.12 -7.77 14.79
C ALA A 688 -25.91 -8.23 15.62
N LEU A 689 -24.95 -7.34 15.94
CA LEU A 689 -23.77 -7.72 16.71
C LEU A 689 -24.12 -7.98 18.18
N ASP A 690 -25.08 -7.24 18.74
CA ASP A 690 -25.53 -7.42 20.13
C ASP A 690 -26.06 -8.83 20.36
N ASP A 691 -26.77 -9.36 19.36
CA ASP A 691 -27.29 -10.72 19.29
C ASP A 691 -26.23 -11.81 19.19
N VAL A 692 -24.98 -11.49 18.87
CA VAL A 692 -23.91 -12.50 18.85
C VAL A 692 -23.52 -12.84 20.29
N THR A 693 -23.87 -14.05 20.74
CA THR A 693 -23.45 -14.59 22.05
C THR A 693 -22.45 -15.72 21.88
N LEU A 694 -21.63 -15.97 22.89
CA LEU A 694 -20.65 -17.06 22.86
C LEU A 694 -21.30 -18.44 22.55
N PRO A 695 -22.47 -18.82 23.12
CA PRO A 695 -23.15 -20.06 22.74
C PRO A 695 -23.58 -20.10 21.27
N ARG A 696 -24.09 -18.98 20.71
CA ARG A 696 -24.46 -18.88 19.30
C ARG A 696 -23.23 -19.06 18.40
N LEU A 697 -22.11 -18.42 18.73
CA LEU A 697 -20.86 -18.57 17.98
C LEU A 697 -20.29 -20.00 18.05
N LYS A 698 -20.33 -20.64 19.24
CA LYS A 698 -19.93 -22.04 19.41
C LYS A 698 -20.81 -23.00 18.60
N ALA A 699 -22.10 -22.75 18.48
CA ALA A 699 -23.01 -23.54 17.64
C ALA A 699 -22.80 -23.27 16.13
N PHE A 700 -22.46 -22.03 15.78
CA PHE A 700 -22.27 -21.59 14.40
C PHE A 700 -21.03 -22.19 13.74
N ILE A 701 -19.89 -22.32 14.43
CA ILE A 701 -18.65 -22.80 13.80
C ILE A 701 -18.80 -24.22 13.22
N PRO A 702 -19.33 -25.23 13.95
CA PRO A 702 -19.61 -26.54 13.37
C PRO A 702 -20.61 -26.48 12.22
N GLN A 703 -21.63 -25.61 12.30
CA GLN A 703 -22.61 -25.43 11.22
C GLN A 703 -21.93 -24.88 9.95
N LEU A 704 -21.08 -23.86 10.10
CA LEU A 704 -20.32 -23.22 9.02
C LEU A 704 -19.42 -24.24 8.30
N LEU A 705 -18.70 -25.07 9.06
CA LEU A 705 -17.75 -26.05 8.56
C LEU A 705 -18.39 -27.39 8.16
N SER A 706 -19.66 -27.62 8.48
CA SER A 706 -20.34 -28.89 8.21
C SER A 706 -20.47 -29.22 6.72
N ARG A 707 -20.61 -28.20 5.86
CA ARG A 707 -20.69 -28.37 4.41
C ARG A 707 -19.92 -27.30 3.67
N LEU A 708 -18.89 -27.72 2.94
CA LEU A 708 -18.01 -26.84 2.20
C LEU A 708 -17.85 -27.28 0.74
N HIS A 709 -17.46 -26.32 -0.09
CA HIS A 709 -16.73 -26.56 -1.32
C HIS A 709 -15.41 -25.79 -1.23
N ILE A 710 -14.32 -26.32 -1.77
CA ILE A 710 -13.01 -25.70 -1.68
C ILE A 710 -12.46 -25.50 -3.09
N GLU A 711 -12.30 -24.25 -3.51
CA GLU A 711 -11.59 -23.94 -4.75
C GLU A 711 -10.19 -23.41 -4.40
N THR A 712 -9.15 -23.98 -4.99
CA THR A 712 -7.76 -23.67 -4.62
C THR A 712 -6.88 -23.41 -5.83
N LEU A 713 -5.88 -22.55 -5.63
CA LEU A 713 -4.75 -22.36 -6.52
C LEU A 713 -3.46 -22.62 -5.75
N LEU A 714 -2.73 -23.65 -6.17
CA LEU A 714 -1.41 -24.00 -5.63
C LEU A 714 -0.36 -23.68 -6.70
N HIS A 715 0.46 -22.66 -6.46
CA HIS A 715 1.39 -22.12 -7.46
C HIS A 715 2.77 -21.83 -6.85
N GLY A 716 3.84 -22.43 -7.39
CA GLY A 716 5.20 -22.15 -6.94
C GLY A 716 6.17 -23.32 -7.09
N ASN A 717 7.22 -23.32 -6.27
CA ASN A 717 8.20 -24.40 -6.14
C ASN A 717 7.62 -25.62 -5.39
N ILE A 718 6.67 -26.30 -6.03
CA ILE A 718 6.00 -27.51 -5.54
C ILE A 718 5.65 -28.41 -6.74
N THR A 719 5.64 -29.72 -6.53
CA THR A 719 5.25 -30.71 -7.55
C THR A 719 3.74 -30.92 -7.58
N LYS A 720 3.20 -31.48 -8.68
CA LYS A 720 1.78 -31.85 -8.77
C LYS A 720 1.37 -32.82 -7.66
N GLU A 721 2.24 -33.79 -7.34
CA GLU A 721 2.01 -34.75 -6.25
C GLU A 721 1.91 -34.04 -4.88
N SER A 722 2.84 -33.14 -4.58
CA SER A 722 2.82 -32.35 -3.33
C SER A 722 1.57 -31.47 -3.24
N ALA A 723 1.15 -30.87 -4.35
CA ALA A 723 -0.08 -30.08 -4.44
C ALA A 723 -1.33 -30.92 -4.10
N LEU A 724 -1.46 -32.12 -4.68
CA LEU A 724 -2.54 -33.06 -4.35
C LEU A 724 -2.47 -33.52 -2.89
N GLY A 725 -1.27 -33.81 -2.39
CA GLY A 725 -1.06 -34.21 -1.00
C GLY A 725 -1.46 -33.13 0.00
N MET A 726 -1.12 -31.86 -0.26
CA MET A 726 -1.54 -30.73 0.58
C MET A 726 -3.06 -30.55 0.54
N MET A 727 -3.70 -30.63 -0.63
CA MET A 727 -5.16 -30.54 -0.71
C MET A 727 -5.84 -31.70 0.04
N GLN A 728 -5.34 -32.93 -0.13
CA GLN A 728 -5.87 -34.10 0.57
C GLN A 728 -5.74 -33.93 2.08
N MET A 729 -4.63 -33.40 2.58
CA MET A 729 -4.44 -33.08 3.99
C MET A 729 -5.48 -32.07 4.51
N VAL A 730 -5.80 -31.04 3.73
CA VAL A 730 -6.85 -30.06 4.10
C VAL A 730 -8.22 -30.74 4.17
N GLU A 731 -8.58 -31.55 3.18
CA GLU A 731 -9.84 -32.30 3.16
C GLU A 731 -9.95 -33.29 4.32
N ASP A 732 -8.93 -34.13 4.52
CA ASP A 732 -8.91 -35.15 5.57
C ASP A 732 -9.04 -34.51 6.95
N THR A 733 -8.36 -33.38 7.18
CA THR A 733 -8.45 -32.67 8.46
C THR A 733 -9.87 -32.18 8.71
N LEU A 734 -10.51 -31.55 7.72
CA LEU A 734 -11.89 -31.05 7.82
C LEU A 734 -12.91 -32.19 7.94
N MET A 735 -12.77 -33.27 7.20
CA MET A 735 -13.65 -34.43 7.26
C MET A 735 -13.54 -35.16 8.62
N ASN A 736 -12.33 -35.33 9.14
CA ASN A 736 -12.11 -36.05 10.38
C ASN A 736 -12.49 -35.22 11.62
N GLN A 737 -12.21 -33.91 11.61
CA GLN A 737 -12.37 -33.04 12.79
C GLN A 737 -13.69 -32.27 12.79
N ALA A 738 -14.12 -31.76 11.63
CA ALA A 738 -15.36 -30.98 11.50
C ALA A 738 -16.51 -31.74 10.82
N HIS A 739 -16.29 -33.02 10.45
CA HIS A 739 -17.27 -33.86 9.73
C HIS A 739 -17.79 -33.23 8.43
N THR A 740 -16.94 -32.43 7.78
CA THR A 740 -17.30 -31.67 6.58
C THR A 740 -17.76 -32.58 5.45
N LYS A 741 -18.91 -32.24 4.84
CA LYS A 741 -19.45 -32.89 3.64
C LYS A 741 -19.46 -31.92 2.46
N PRO A 742 -19.52 -32.41 1.20
CA PRO A 742 -19.59 -31.52 0.05
C PRO A 742 -20.86 -30.67 0.02
N LEU A 743 -20.75 -29.42 -0.45
CA LEU A 743 -21.88 -28.64 -0.93
C LEU A 743 -22.45 -29.23 -2.23
N LEU A 744 -23.72 -28.94 -2.51
CA LEU A 744 -24.32 -29.24 -3.82
C LEU A 744 -23.89 -28.18 -4.85
N PRO A 745 -23.70 -28.53 -6.13
CA PRO A 745 -23.38 -27.55 -7.17
C PRO A 745 -24.39 -26.39 -7.25
N SER A 746 -25.68 -26.63 -7.02
CA SER A 746 -26.73 -25.60 -7.02
C SER A 746 -26.64 -24.61 -5.85
N GLN A 747 -25.81 -24.89 -4.85
CA GLN A 747 -25.61 -24.01 -3.68
C GLN A 747 -24.45 -23.02 -3.88
N LEU A 748 -23.62 -23.23 -4.91
CA LEU A 748 -22.50 -22.36 -5.27
C LEU A 748 -22.98 -21.13 -6.05
N ILE A 749 -23.89 -20.36 -5.43
CA ILE A 749 -24.50 -19.17 -6.00
C ILE A 749 -23.56 -17.97 -5.80
N ARG A 750 -23.34 -17.19 -6.85
CA ARG A 750 -22.67 -15.89 -6.79
C ARG A 750 -23.70 -14.76 -6.88
N TYR A 751 -23.39 -13.63 -6.27
CA TYR A 751 -24.23 -12.44 -6.32
C TYR A 751 -24.13 -11.74 -7.68
N ARG A 752 -25.25 -11.16 -8.10
CA ARG A 752 -25.40 -10.41 -9.34
C ARG A 752 -25.26 -8.90 -9.11
N GLU A 753 -25.10 -8.16 -10.19
CA GLU A 753 -25.17 -6.70 -10.18
C GLU A 753 -26.55 -6.22 -10.67
N VAL A 754 -27.07 -5.15 -10.06
CA VAL A 754 -28.31 -4.47 -10.47
C VAL A 754 -28.15 -3.91 -11.87
N GLN A 755 -29.18 -4.08 -12.71
CA GLN A 755 -29.23 -3.56 -14.06
C GLN A 755 -30.04 -2.26 -14.11
N VAL A 756 -29.33 -1.14 -14.26
CA VAL A 756 -29.92 0.19 -14.42
C VAL A 756 -30.60 0.27 -15.80
N PRO A 757 -31.80 0.86 -15.93
CA PRO A 757 -32.54 0.94 -17.19
C PRO A 757 -31.98 1.99 -18.16
N ASP A 758 -32.18 1.79 -19.46
CA ASP A 758 -31.81 2.73 -20.54
C ASP A 758 -32.32 4.15 -20.24
N GLY A 759 -31.43 5.15 -20.29
CA GLY A 759 -31.72 6.55 -19.96
C GLY A 759 -31.93 6.82 -18.47
N GLY A 760 -31.79 5.82 -17.62
CA GLY A 760 -31.97 5.91 -16.18
C GLY A 760 -30.85 6.69 -15.51
N TRP A 761 -31.25 7.63 -14.65
CA TRP A 761 -30.34 8.30 -13.72
C TRP A 761 -30.88 8.29 -12.30
N TYR A 762 -30.11 7.68 -11.41
CA TYR A 762 -30.42 7.55 -10.00
C TYR A 762 -29.36 8.25 -9.14
N VAL A 763 -29.80 8.89 -8.05
CA VAL A 763 -28.92 9.54 -7.08
C VAL A 763 -29.25 9.02 -5.68
N TYR A 764 -28.24 8.53 -4.98
CA TYR A 764 -28.31 8.21 -3.56
C TYR A 764 -27.48 9.23 -2.77
N GLN A 765 -28.08 9.84 -1.76
CA GLN A 765 -27.45 10.92 -1.01
C GLN A 765 -27.33 10.58 0.47
N GLN A 766 -26.16 10.80 1.04
CA GLN A 766 -25.85 10.66 2.46
C GLN A 766 -24.99 11.83 2.94
N ARG A 767 -24.79 11.95 4.25
CA ARG A 767 -23.91 12.96 4.87
C ARG A 767 -22.75 12.28 5.59
N ASN A 768 -21.54 12.83 5.47
CA ASN A 768 -20.43 12.49 6.35
C ASN A 768 -20.46 13.40 7.58
N GLU A 769 -20.54 12.82 8.77
CA GLU A 769 -20.70 13.59 10.02
C GLU A 769 -19.37 14.13 10.59
N VAL A 770 -18.23 13.75 9.99
CA VAL A 770 -16.90 14.03 10.54
C VAL A 770 -16.14 15.03 9.67
N HIS A 771 -16.07 14.77 8.38
CA HIS A 771 -15.28 15.54 7.43
C HIS A 771 -16.09 16.70 6.86
N ASN A 772 -15.47 17.88 6.71
CA ASN A 772 -16.13 19.03 6.08
C ASN A 772 -16.00 19.07 4.56
N ASN A 773 -15.56 17.97 3.95
CA ASN A 773 -15.54 17.78 2.51
C ASN A 773 -16.68 16.87 2.04
N CYS A 774 -17.14 17.12 0.82
CA CYS A 774 -18.06 16.27 0.10
C CYS A 774 -17.29 15.16 -0.65
N GLY A 775 -17.98 14.07 -0.96
CA GLY A 775 -17.48 12.99 -1.80
C GLY A 775 -18.53 12.60 -2.83
N ILE A 776 -18.07 12.21 -4.02
CA ILE A 776 -18.94 11.70 -5.08
C ILE A 776 -18.31 10.48 -5.75
N GLU A 777 -19.13 9.47 -6.04
CA GLU A 777 -18.82 8.46 -7.07
C GLU A 777 -19.94 8.47 -8.11
N ILE A 778 -19.58 8.68 -9.37
CA ILE A 778 -20.49 8.59 -10.51
C ILE A 778 -20.15 7.32 -11.26
N TYR A 779 -21.14 6.46 -11.48
CA TYR A 779 -21.01 5.20 -12.20
C TYR A 779 -21.87 5.20 -13.45
N TYR A 780 -21.22 5.09 -14.60
CA TYR A 780 -21.82 4.88 -15.91
C TYR A 780 -21.73 3.39 -16.23
N GLN A 781 -22.77 2.63 -15.87
CA GLN A 781 -22.83 1.20 -16.11
C GLN A 781 -22.89 0.94 -17.62
N THR A 782 -22.05 0.02 -18.11
CA THR A 782 -22.04 -0.37 -19.52
C THR A 782 -22.77 -1.69 -19.68
N ASP A 783 -22.04 -2.80 -19.79
CA ASP A 783 -22.63 -4.13 -19.95
C ASP A 783 -21.82 -5.18 -19.16
N MET A 784 -22.17 -6.45 -19.35
CA MET A 784 -21.41 -7.61 -18.91
C MET A 784 -19.98 -7.60 -19.49
N GLN A 785 -19.07 -8.23 -18.76
CA GLN A 785 -17.69 -8.36 -19.20
C GLN A 785 -17.59 -9.32 -20.39
N SER A 786 -17.11 -8.81 -21.51
CA SER A 786 -16.80 -9.56 -22.74
C SER A 786 -15.49 -9.01 -23.32
N THR A 787 -14.79 -9.76 -24.17
CA THR A 787 -13.56 -9.26 -24.82
C THR A 787 -13.79 -7.93 -25.54
N HIS A 788 -14.91 -7.77 -26.22
CA HIS A 788 -15.27 -6.55 -26.94
C HIS A 788 -15.48 -5.37 -25.97
N ASP A 789 -16.40 -5.53 -25.03
CA ASP A 789 -16.83 -4.45 -24.12
C ASP A 789 -15.72 -4.08 -23.13
N ASN A 790 -14.91 -5.06 -22.71
CA ASN A 790 -13.73 -4.82 -21.88
C ASN A 790 -12.77 -3.86 -22.59
N MET A 791 -12.51 -4.06 -23.89
CA MET A 791 -11.51 -3.26 -24.60
C MET A 791 -12.04 -1.89 -24.99
N LEU A 792 -13.33 -1.76 -25.31
CA LEU A 792 -13.95 -0.45 -25.51
C LEU A 792 -13.86 0.40 -24.24
N LEU A 793 -14.26 -0.17 -23.10
CA LEU A 793 -14.21 0.53 -21.82
C LEU A 793 -12.77 0.87 -21.41
N GLU A 794 -11.84 -0.08 -21.47
CA GLU A 794 -10.45 0.15 -21.06
C GLU A 794 -9.73 1.15 -21.97
N LEU A 795 -9.96 1.11 -23.29
CA LEU A 795 -9.38 2.08 -24.21
C LEU A 795 -9.96 3.47 -24.00
N PHE A 796 -11.28 3.59 -23.81
CA PHE A 796 -11.89 4.88 -23.47
C PHE A 796 -11.31 5.42 -22.15
N CYS A 797 -11.23 4.60 -21.10
CA CYS A 797 -10.60 4.99 -19.83
C CYS A 797 -9.13 5.40 -19.99
N GLN A 798 -8.35 4.70 -20.84
CA GLN A 798 -6.96 5.06 -21.14
C GLN A 798 -6.86 6.45 -21.78
N ILE A 799 -7.76 6.77 -22.72
CA ILE A 799 -7.77 8.06 -23.42
C ILE A 799 -8.09 9.19 -22.44
N ILE A 800 -9.09 9.01 -21.57
CA ILE A 800 -9.55 10.08 -20.67
C ILE A 800 -8.77 10.19 -19.37
N SER A 801 -7.90 9.22 -19.04
CA SER A 801 -7.28 9.11 -17.71
C SER A 801 -6.49 10.36 -17.30
N GLU A 802 -5.52 10.79 -18.11
CA GLU A 802 -4.73 12.00 -17.83
C GLU A 802 -5.54 13.28 -18.05
N PRO A 803 -6.34 13.43 -19.14
CA PRO A 803 -7.19 14.60 -19.31
C PRO A 803 -8.19 14.83 -18.17
N CYS A 804 -8.72 13.76 -17.58
CA CYS A 804 -9.61 13.83 -16.43
C CYS A 804 -8.91 14.43 -15.22
N PHE A 805 -7.70 13.95 -14.90
CA PHE A 805 -6.92 14.46 -13.77
C PHE A 805 -6.50 15.91 -14.03
N ASN A 806 -5.95 16.21 -15.21
CA ASN A 806 -5.54 17.56 -15.59
C ASN A 806 -6.71 18.56 -15.54
N THR A 807 -7.87 18.19 -16.08
CA THR A 807 -9.03 19.09 -16.13
C THR A 807 -9.64 19.28 -14.75
N LEU A 808 -10.04 18.20 -14.08
CA LEU A 808 -10.83 18.29 -12.85
C LEU A 808 -9.98 18.59 -11.61
N ARG A 809 -8.68 18.23 -11.61
CA ARG A 809 -7.74 18.61 -10.53
C ARG A 809 -6.88 19.79 -10.92
N THR A 810 -5.98 19.66 -11.90
CA THR A 810 -4.94 20.68 -12.14
C THR A 810 -5.52 22.03 -12.58
N LYS A 811 -6.52 22.04 -13.47
CA LYS A 811 -7.15 23.27 -13.99
C LYS A 811 -8.28 23.77 -13.11
N GLU A 812 -9.25 22.92 -12.83
CA GLU A 812 -10.47 23.31 -12.11
C GLU A 812 -10.34 23.25 -10.59
N GLN A 813 -9.28 22.61 -10.07
CA GLN A 813 -8.97 22.52 -8.64
C GLN A 813 -10.17 22.06 -7.80
N LEU A 814 -10.90 21.05 -8.30
CA LEU A 814 -12.06 20.50 -7.58
C LEU A 814 -11.64 19.79 -6.29
N GLY A 815 -10.41 19.29 -6.21
CA GLY A 815 -9.86 18.74 -4.97
C GLY A 815 -8.66 17.84 -5.23
N TYR A 816 -8.01 17.41 -4.15
CA TYR A 816 -6.82 16.56 -4.23
C TYR A 816 -7.12 15.16 -4.80
N ILE A 817 -8.26 14.57 -4.42
CA ILE A 817 -8.69 13.24 -4.87
C ILE A 817 -9.58 13.40 -6.09
N VAL A 818 -9.02 13.12 -7.27
CA VAL A 818 -9.74 12.98 -8.54
C VAL A 818 -9.28 11.68 -9.19
N PHE A 819 -10.23 10.79 -9.47
CA PHE A 819 -9.96 9.50 -10.09
C PHE A 819 -11.01 9.19 -11.15
N SER A 820 -10.57 8.58 -12.25
CA SER A 820 -11.45 7.95 -13.24
C SER A 820 -10.88 6.59 -13.67
N GLY A 821 -11.76 5.71 -14.13
CA GLY A 821 -11.35 4.41 -14.66
C GLY A 821 -12.46 3.37 -14.65
N PRO A 822 -12.14 2.11 -15.01
CA PRO A 822 -13.12 1.04 -15.02
C PRO A 822 -13.51 0.65 -13.58
N ARG A 823 -14.81 0.39 -13.39
CA ARG A 823 -15.36 -0.36 -12.26
C ARG A 823 -15.74 -1.75 -12.79
N ARG A 824 -15.29 -2.81 -12.11
CA ARG A 824 -15.65 -4.21 -12.41
C ARG A 824 -16.20 -4.86 -11.14
N ALA A 825 -17.42 -5.38 -11.19
CA ALA A 825 -18.03 -6.11 -10.08
C ALA A 825 -19.02 -7.14 -10.61
N ASN A 826 -19.06 -8.33 -10.00
CA ASN A 826 -20.04 -9.38 -10.28
C ASN A 826 -20.22 -9.74 -11.78
N GLY A 827 -19.15 -9.63 -12.59
CA GLY A 827 -19.20 -9.91 -14.03
C GLY A 827 -19.73 -8.77 -14.90
N VAL A 828 -20.06 -7.62 -14.33
CA VAL A 828 -20.50 -6.38 -15.00
C VAL A 828 -19.40 -5.32 -14.90
N GLN A 829 -19.45 -4.31 -15.76
CA GLN A 829 -18.49 -3.20 -15.76
C GLN A 829 -19.09 -1.86 -16.17
N GLY A 830 -18.33 -0.79 -15.95
CA GLY A 830 -18.63 0.54 -16.45
C GLY A 830 -17.57 1.56 -16.08
N LEU A 831 -17.74 2.79 -16.56
CA LEU A 831 -16.87 3.91 -16.25
C LEU A 831 -17.25 4.50 -14.89
N ARG A 832 -16.26 4.86 -14.07
CA ARG A 832 -16.50 5.61 -12.83
C ARG A 832 -15.63 6.85 -12.70
N PHE A 833 -16.15 7.82 -11.97
CA PHE A 833 -15.43 8.99 -11.47
C PHE A 833 -15.56 9.04 -9.95
N ILE A 834 -14.46 9.31 -9.24
CA ILE A 834 -14.45 9.51 -7.78
C ILE A 834 -13.78 10.85 -7.50
N ILE A 835 -14.48 11.74 -6.80
CA ILE A 835 -13.96 13.07 -6.43
C ILE A 835 -14.24 13.33 -4.95
N GLN A 836 -13.28 13.91 -4.25
CA GLN A 836 -13.48 14.51 -2.92
C GLN A 836 -13.18 16.01 -3.01
N SER A 837 -14.09 16.83 -2.51
CA SER A 837 -14.09 18.28 -2.74
C SER A 837 -14.79 19.04 -1.63
N GLU A 838 -14.42 20.30 -1.42
CA GLU A 838 -15.23 21.27 -0.66
C GLU A 838 -16.53 21.64 -1.38
N LYS A 839 -16.57 21.49 -2.72
CA LYS A 839 -17.74 21.83 -3.54
C LYS A 839 -18.85 20.79 -3.37
N ALA A 840 -20.09 21.26 -3.51
CA ALA A 840 -21.27 20.40 -3.43
C ALA A 840 -21.29 19.35 -4.56
N PRO A 841 -21.76 18.11 -4.31
CA PRO A 841 -21.78 17.05 -5.31
C PRO A 841 -22.52 17.38 -6.60
N HIS A 842 -23.60 18.18 -6.56
CA HIS A 842 -24.32 18.60 -7.77
C HIS A 842 -23.45 19.48 -8.70
N TYR A 843 -22.53 20.27 -8.14
CA TYR A 843 -21.58 21.04 -8.92
C TYR A 843 -20.55 20.10 -9.56
N LEU A 844 -20.02 19.15 -8.79
CA LEU A 844 -19.07 18.13 -9.27
C LEU A 844 -19.65 17.30 -10.41
N GLU A 845 -20.92 16.91 -10.30
CA GLU A 845 -21.69 16.29 -11.39
C GLU A 845 -21.62 17.11 -12.67
N SER A 846 -21.95 18.41 -12.59
CA SER A 846 -21.95 19.28 -13.77
C SER A 846 -20.55 19.42 -14.39
N ARG A 847 -19.49 19.43 -13.58
CA ARG A 847 -18.11 19.48 -14.06
C ARG A 847 -17.65 18.18 -14.74
N VAL A 848 -18.02 17.03 -14.19
CA VAL A 848 -17.75 15.72 -14.84
C VAL A 848 -18.48 15.61 -16.18
N GLU A 849 -19.73 16.08 -16.24
CA GLU A 849 -20.52 16.07 -17.47
C GLU A 849 -19.98 17.08 -18.52
N ALA A 850 -19.51 18.24 -18.07
CA ALA A 850 -18.78 19.18 -18.93
C ALA A 850 -17.49 18.57 -19.49
N PHE A 851 -16.75 17.83 -18.65
CA PHE A 851 -15.53 17.12 -19.04
C PHE A 851 -15.82 16.01 -20.07
N LEU A 852 -16.85 15.19 -19.86
CA LEU A 852 -17.24 14.15 -20.82
C LEU A 852 -17.63 14.75 -22.17
N LYS A 853 -18.40 15.85 -22.17
CA LYS A 853 -18.75 16.57 -23.40
C LYS A 853 -17.52 17.17 -24.10
N ALA A 854 -16.57 17.72 -23.36
CA ALA A 854 -15.32 18.22 -23.93
C ALA A 854 -14.44 17.09 -24.50
N THR A 855 -14.50 15.91 -23.86
CA THR A 855 -13.79 14.70 -24.30
C THR A 855 -14.26 14.25 -25.66
N GLU A 856 -15.56 14.29 -25.95
CA GLU A 856 -16.11 13.95 -27.27
C GLU A 856 -15.38 14.68 -28.39
N LYS A 857 -15.33 16.02 -28.31
CA LYS A 857 -14.62 16.85 -29.27
C LYS A 857 -13.11 16.53 -29.31
N SER A 858 -12.49 16.32 -28.14
CA SER A 858 -11.06 15.98 -28.06
C SER A 858 -10.73 14.66 -28.74
N VAL A 859 -11.62 13.66 -28.67
CA VAL A 859 -11.43 12.38 -29.35
C VAL A 859 -11.67 12.54 -30.85
N GLU A 860 -12.68 13.32 -31.28
CA GLU A 860 -12.92 13.59 -32.70
C GLU A 860 -11.70 14.26 -33.37
N GLU A 861 -11.13 15.28 -32.73
CA GLU A 861 -9.98 16.05 -33.21
C GLU A 861 -8.63 15.31 -33.05
N MET A 862 -8.59 14.23 -32.26
CA MET A 862 -7.40 13.40 -32.09
C MET A 862 -6.97 12.78 -33.42
N ASN A 863 -5.70 12.91 -33.77
CA ASN A 863 -5.13 12.27 -34.95
C ASN A 863 -4.88 10.78 -34.71
N ASP A 864 -4.72 10.02 -35.80
CA ASP A 864 -4.57 8.56 -35.73
C ASP A 864 -3.29 8.14 -34.98
N GLU A 865 -2.21 8.93 -35.06
CA GLU A 865 -0.96 8.64 -34.35
C GLU A 865 -1.16 8.71 -32.82
N ALA A 866 -1.81 9.74 -32.31
CA ALA A 866 -2.12 9.88 -30.89
C ALA A 866 -3.07 8.77 -30.41
N PHE A 867 -4.07 8.41 -31.23
CA PHE A 867 -4.96 7.29 -30.92
C PHE A 867 -4.19 5.96 -30.83
N GLN A 868 -3.27 5.70 -31.75
CA GLN A 868 -2.41 4.51 -31.70
C GLN A 868 -1.46 4.51 -30.50
N LYS A 869 -0.98 5.68 -30.04
CA LYS A 869 -0.22 5.79 -28.78
C LYS A 869 -1.05 5.31 -27.59
N HIS A 870 -2.33 5.68 -27.49
CA HIS A 870 -3.21 5.16 -26.43
C HIS A 870 -3.42 3.65 -26.52
N ILE A 871 -3.62 3.09 -27.72
CA ILE A 871 -3.71 1.63 -27.94
C ILE A 871 -2.42 0.95 -27.45
N GLN A 872 -1.27 1.45 -27.87
CA GLN A 872 0.03 0.88 -27.50
C GLN A 872 0.30 1.02 -26.00
N ALA A 873 -0.06 2.15 -25.39
CA ALA A 873 0.08 2.38 -23.97
C ALA A 873 -0.74 1.36 -23.15
N LEU A 874 -2.00 1.14 -23.53
CA LEU A 874 -2.86 0.14 -22.89
C LEU A 874 -2.34 -1.28 -23.14
N ALA A 875 -1.88 -1.60 -24.35
CA ALA A 875 -1.29 -2.90 -24.67
C ALA A 875 -0.09 -3.22 -23.77
N ILE A 876 0.82 -2.26 -23.56
CA ILE A 876 1.97 -2.43 -22.67
C ILE A 876 1.54 -2.58 -21.21
N ARG A 877 0.58 -1.77 -20.75
CA ARG A 877 0.03 -1.87 -19.37
C ARG A 877 -0.57 -3.25 -19.11
N ARG A 878 -1.26 -3.84 -20.09
CA ARG A 878 -1.89 -5.16 -20.01
C ARG A 878 -0.91 -6.33 -20.11
N LEU A 879 0.10 -6.20 -20.98
CA LEU A 879 1.11 -7.24 -21.22
C LEU A 879 2.32 -7.18 -20.26
N ASP A 880 2.40 -6.19 -19.37
CA ASP A 880 3.48 -6.10 -18.37
C ASP A 880 3.61 -7.41 -17.57
N LYS A 881 4.79 -8.04 -17.68
CA LYS A 881 5.02 -9.37 -17.11
C LYS A 881 5.09 -9.28 -15.58
N PRO A 882 4.48 -10.22 -14.84
CA PRO A 882 4.67 -10.30 -13.41
C PRO A 882 6.16 -10.43 -13.06
N LYS A 883 6.65 -9.57 -12.17
CA LYS A 883 8.06 -9.59 -11.73
C LYS A 883 8.32 -10.51 -10.53
N LYS A 884 7.26 -11.04 -9.90
CA LYS A 884 7.34 -11.96 -8.76
C LYS A 884 6.19 -12.96 -8.72
N LEU A 885 6.41 -14.11 -8.09
CA LEU A 885 5.44 -15.21 -7.98
C LEU A 885 4.07 -14.74 -7.47
N ALA A 886 4.05 -13.93 -6.40
CA ALA A 886 2.80 -13.45 -5.82
C ALA A 886 1.97 -12.58 -6.79
N ALA A 887 2.61 -11.86 -7.71
CA ALA A 887 1.91 -11.04 -8.70
C ALA A 887 1.29 -11.90 -9.80
N GLU A 888 1.99 -12.95 -10.26
CA GLU A 888 1.43 -13.90 -11.23
C GLU A 888 0.31 -14.74 -10.61
N CYS A 889 0.52 -15.24 -9.40
CA CYS A 889 -0.50 -15.93 -8.61
C CYS A 889 -1.76 -15.07 -8.44
N ALA A 890 -1.62 -13.76 -8.21
CA ALA A 890 -2.76 -12.85 -8.11
C ALA A 890 -3.55 -12.71 -9.42
N LYS A 891 -2.89 -12.70 -10.58
CA LYS A 891 -3.57 -12.68 -11.89
C LYS A 891 -4.43 -13.93 -12.08
N TYR A 892 -3.84 -15.11 -11.85
CA TYR A 892 -4.57 -16.38 -11.93
C TYR A 892 -5.69 -16.49 -10.90
N TRP A 893 -5.43 -16.03 -9.67
CA TRP A 893 -6.44 -16.04 -8.62
C TRP A 893 -7.63 -15.15 -8.98
N GLY A 894 -7.41 -14.01 -9.63
CA GLY A 894 -8.48 -13.15 -10.17
C GLY A 894 -9.39 -13.89 -11.15
N GLU A 895 -8.83 -14.67 -12.08
CA GLU A 895 -9.59 -15.49 -13.03
C GLU A 895 -10.40 -16.61 -12.35
N ILE A 896 -9.87 -17.18 -11.27
CA ILE A 896 -10.51 -18.26 -10.51
C ILE A 896 -11.67 -17.72 -9.66
N ILE A 897 -11.45 -16.69 -8.84
CA ILE A 897 -12.49 -16.15 -7.94
C ILE A 897 -13.62 -15.44 -8.71
N SER A 898 -13.32 -14.92 -9.91
CA SER A 898 -14.32 -14.35 -10.82
C SER A 898 -15.07 -15.42 -11.64
N GLN A 899 -14.61 -16.68 -11.58
CA GLN A 899 -15.10 -17.83 -12.33
C GLN A 899 -15.10 -17.64 -13.85
N GLN A 900 -14.25 -16.72 -14.36
CA GLN A 900 -14.07 -16.53 -15.79
C GLN A 900 -13.00 -17.48 -16.36
N TYR A 901 -11.98 -17.85 -15.57
CA TYR A 901 -10.95 -18.83 -15.95
C TYR A 901 -10.24 -18.53 -17.28
N ASN A 902 -10.09 -17.25 -17.65
CA ASN A 902 -9.42 -16.85 -18.88
C ASN A 902 -7.95 -16.54 -18.58
N PHE A 903 -7.12 -17.57 -18.41
CA PHE A 903 -5.71 -17.38 -18.05
C PHE A 903 -4.86 -16.75 -19.15
N ASP A 904 -5.33 -16.75 -20.40
CA ASP A 904 -4.70 -16.10 -21.55
C ASP A 904 -5.36 -14.76 -21.92
N ARG A 905 -6.14 -14.18 -21.00
CA ARG A 905 -6.94 -12.97 -21.21
C ARG A 905 -6.14 -11.85 -21.84
N ASP A 906 -4.94 -11.57 -21.35
CA ASP A 906 -4.17 -10.41 -21.81
C ASP A 906 -3.79 -10.53 -23.29
N ASN A 907 -3.39 -11.70 -23.77
CA ASN A 907 -3.06 -11.89 -25.18
C ASN A 907 -4.29 -11.78 -26.07
N ILE A 908 -5.41 -12.39 -25.65
CA ILE A 908 -6.69 -12.33 -26.38
C ILE A 908 -7.20 -10.89 -26.46
N GLU A 909 -7.27 -10.21 -25.32
CA GLU A 909 -7.81 -8.86 -25.21
C GLU A 909 -6.90 -7.82 -25.87
N VAL A 910 -5.57 -7.91 -25.74
CA VAL A 910 -4.66 -7.00 -26.46
C VAL A 910 -4.68 -7.24 -27.98
N SER A 911 -4.83 -8.49 -28.43
CA SER A 911 -5.00 -8.76 -29.86
C SER A 911 -6.27 -8.12 -30.41
N TYR A 912 -7.36 -8.17 -29.65
CA TYR A 912 -8.62 -7.50 -29.99
C TYR A 912 -8.50 -5.98 -29.93
N LEU A 913 -7.88 -5.42 -28.88
CA LEU A 913 -7.64 -3.99 -28.70
C LEU A 913 -7.00 -3.34 -29.92
N LYS A 914 -6.01 -4.00 -30.52
CA LYS A 914 -5.29 -3.50 -31.71
C LYS A 914 -6.15 -3.39 -32.97
N THR A 915 -7.34 -3.99 -32.97
CA THR A 915 -8.31 -3.89 -34.07
C THR A 915 -9.29 -2.72 -33.91
N LEU A 916 -9.35 -2.11 -32.72
CA LEU A 916 -10.27 -1.00 -32.45
C LEU A 916 -9.85 0.26 -33.20
N THR A 917 -10.86 0.96 -33.71
CA THR A 917 -10.72 2.23 -34.41
C THR A 917 -11.27 3.38 -33.56
N LYS A 918 -10.89 4.61 -33.93
CA LYS A 918 -11.44 5.82 -33.32
C LYS A 918 -12.98 5.85 -33.38
N GLU A 919 -13.56 5.41 -34.51
CA GLU A 919 -15.01 5.34 -34.68
C GLU A 919 -15.67 4.35 -33.72
N ASN A 920 -15.03 3.21 -33.41
CA ASN A 920 -15.58 2.29 -32.42
C ASN A 920 -15.70 2.94 -31.03
N ILE A 921 -14.72 3.75 -30.65
CA ILE A 921 -14.73 4.48 -29.37
C ILE A 921 -15.75 5.62 -29.37
N MET A 922 -15.89 6.34 -30.48
CA MET A 922 -16.91 7.38 -30.63
C MET A 922 -18.32 6.80 -30.58
N GLN A 923 -18.56 5.67 -31.26
CA GLN A 923 -19.84 4.97 -31.21
C GLN A 923 -20.15 4.46 -29.80
N PHE A 924 -19.17 3.85 -29.13
CA PHE A 924 -19.29 3.43 -27.72
C PHE A 924 -19.66 4.60 -26.80
N TYR A 925 -19.01 5.76 -26.97
CA TYR A 925 -19.35 6.96 -26.21
C TYR A 925 -20.78 7.45 -26.50
N ARG A 926 -21.17 7.59 -27.77
CA ARG A 926 -22.49 8.08 -28.17
C ARG A 926 -23.62 7.14 -27.74
N ASP A 927 -23.38 5.83 -27.71
CA ASP A 927 -24.40 4.84 -27.35
C ASP A 927 -24.58 4.66 -25.84
N LEU A 928 -23.52 4.83 -25.04
CA LEU A 928 -23.51 4.44 -23.62
C LEU A 928 -23.17 5.56 -22.63
N LEU A 929 -22.40 6.57 -23.04
CA LEU A 929 -21.77 7.52 -22.10
C LEU A 929 -22.21 8.98 -22.29
N ALA A 930 -22.50 9.40 -23.53
CA ALA A 930 -22.97 10.74 -23.85
C ALA A 930 -24.24 11.12 -23.06
N VAL A 931 -24.49 12.42 -22.87
CA VAL A 931 -25.61 12.89 -22.03
C VAL A 931 -26.98 12.41 -22.50
N ASP A 932 -27.15 12.33 -23.81
CA ASP A 932 -28.32 11.91 -24.56
C ASP A 932 -28.19 10.49 -25.13
N ALA A 933 -27.20 9.72 -24.66
CA ALA A 933 -26.96 8.35 -25.12
C ALA A 933 -28.20 7.46 -24.87
N PRO A 934 -28.64 6.67 -25.88
CA PRO A 934 -29.85 5.86 -25.78
C PRO A 934 -29.77 4.79 -24.70
N LYS A 935 -28.57 4.29 -24.38
CA LYS A 935 -28.32 3.27 -23.35
C LYS A 935 -27.48 3.82 -22.21
N ARG A 936 -27.72 5.08 -21.83
CA ARG A 936 -27.05 5.67 -20.67
C ARG A 936 -27.59 5.08 -19.38
N HIS A 937 -26.71 4.53 -18.55
CA HIS A 937 -27.05 3.94 -17.27
C HIS A 937 -26.27 4.62 -16.14
N LYS A 938 -26.87 5.61 -15.47
CA LYS A 938 -26.15 6.44 -14.50
C LYS A 938 -26.61 6.19 -13.06
N MET A 939 -25.67 5.87 -12.19
CA MET A 939 -25.87 5.85 -10.73
C MET A 939 -24.85 6.79 -10.08
N SER A 940 -25.33 7.74 -9.28
CA SER A 940 -24.47 8.68 -8.56
C SER A 940 -24.68 8.53 -7.05
N VAL A 941 -23.58 8.55 -6.31
CA VAL A 941 -23.61 8.60 -4.85
C VAL A 941 -23.03 9.92 -4.38
N HIS A 942 -23.85 10.70 -3.69
CA HIS A 942 -23.48 11.99 -3.13
C HIS A 942 -23.27 11.85 -1.62
N VAL A 943 -22.07 12.13 -1.15
CA VAL A 943 -21.76 12.23 0.28
C VAL A 943 -21.52 13.70 0.60
N LEU A 944 -22.46 14.32 1.31
CA LEU A 944 -22.36 15.71 1.73
C LEU A 944 -21.33 15.89 2.84
N SER A 945 -20.73 17.07 2.91
CA SER A 945 -19.91 17.47 4.06
C SER A 945 -20.74 17.59 5.33
N ARG A 946 -20.05 17.59 6.47
CA ARG A 946 -20.66 17.74 7.81
C ARG A 946 -21.61 18.93 7.92
N GLU A 947 -21.21 20.08 7.40
CA GLU A 947 -21.95 21.35 7.54
C GLU A 947 -22.94 21.63 6.40
N MET A 948 -22.98 20.78 5.37
CA MET A 948 -23.90 20.97 4.24
C MET A 948 -25.26 20.34 4.53
N ASP A 949 -26.28 21.18 4.70
CA ASP A 949 -27.59 20.72 5.14
C ASP A 949 -28.43 20.01 4.06
N SER A 950 -28.42 20.56 2.86
CA SER A 950 -29.06 19.97 1.69
C SER A 950 -28.25 20.29 0.44
N CYS A 951 -28.36 19.41 -0.55
CA CYS A 951 -27.81 19.61 -1.87
C CYS A 951 -28.99 19.77 -2.82
N PRO A 952 -29.09 20.86 -3.60
CA PRO A 952 -30.02 20.93 -4.71
C PRO A 952 -29.83 19.70 -5.59
N VAL A 953 -30.95 19.10 -5.98
CA VAL A 953 -30.94 18.00 -6.94
C VAL A 953 -30.55 18.60 -8.30
N VAL A 954 -29.64 17.94 -9.01
CA VAL A 954 -29.12 18.39 -10.30
C VAL A 954 -30.29 18.64 -11.26
N GLY A 955 -30.58 19.90 -11.59
CA GLY A 955 -31.77 20.29 -12.37
C GLY A 955 -32.24 21.74 -12.17
N GLU A 956 -31.98 22.35 -11.01
CA GLU A 956 -32.17 23.79 -10.79
C GLU A 956 -30.81 24.52 -10.91
N PHE A 957 -30.44 24.94 -12.13
CA PHE A 957 -29.26 25.79 -12.34
C PHE A 957 -29.66 27.09 -13.05
N PRO A 958 -29.28 28.27 -12.52
CA PRO A 958 -28.72 29.28 -13.40
C PRO A 958 -27.41 28.72 -13.92
N ALA A 959 -27.19 28.78 -15.24
CA ALA A 959 -25.89 28.53 -15.83
C ALA A 959 -24.86 29.46 -15.17
N GLN A 960 -24.19 29.01 -14.10
CA GLN A 960 -22.96 29.63 -13.63
C GLN A 960 -21.91 29.24 -14.66
N ASN A 961 -21.97 29.94 -15.80
CA ASN A 961 -20.84 30.12 -16.68
C ASN A 961 -19.81 30.91 -15.87
N ASP A 962 -19.07 30.21 -15.02
CA ASP A 962 -17.79 30.72 -14.59
C ASP A 962 -17.03 30.99 -15.91
N VAL A 963 -16.70 32.25 -16.18
CA VAL A 963 -16.46 32.78 -17.54
C VAL A 963 -15.30 32.05 -18.26
N ASN A 964 -14.50 31.31 -17.50
CA ASN A 964 -13.32 30.56 -17.93
C ASN A 964 -13.48 29.03 -17.95
N LEU A 965 -14.65 28.49 -17.61
CA LEU A 965 -14.90 27.04 -17.55
C LEU A 965 -15.69 26.52 -18.76
N ALA A 966 -15.42 25.28 -19.18
CA ALA A 966 -16.21 24.61 -20.21
C ALA A 966 -17.69 24.54 -19.79
N PRO A 967 -18.65 24.79 -20.71
CA PRO A 967 -20.06 24.82 -20.38
C PRO A 967 -20.58 23.41 -20.07
N ALA A 968 -21.25 23.27 -18.93
CA ALA A 968 -21.90 22.02 -18.56
C ALA A 968 -23.19 21.80 -19.39
N PRO A 969 -23.49 20.55 -19.80
CA PRO A 969 -24.77 20.25 -20.44
C PRO A 969 -25.94 20.38 -19.45
N SER A 970 -27.15 20.60 -19.98
CA SER A 970 -28.37 20.44 -19.18
C SER A 970 -28.54 18.95 -18.84
N LEU A 971 -28.90 18.66 -17.60
CA LEU A 971 -29.05 17.30 -17.10
C LEU A 971 -30.53 17.03 -16.79
N PRO A 972 -31.03 15.81 -17.07
CA PRO A 972 -32.43 15.45 -16.76
C PRO A 972 -32.66 15.40 -15.25
N GLN A 973 -33.90 15.46 -14.78
CA GLN A 973 -34.16 15.30 -13.35
C GLN A 973 -33.80 13.85 -12.91
N PRO A 974 -32.91 13.63 -11.93
CA PRO A 974 -32.62 12.29 -11.44
C PRO A 974 -33.75 11.73 -10.57
N THR A 975 -33.82 10.40 -10.52
CA THR A 975 -34.64 9.69 -9.53
C THR A 975 -33.86 9.55 -8.23
N LEU A 976 -34.37 10.13 -7.14
CA LEU A 976 -33.75 10.00 -5.82
C LEU A 976 -34.03 8.62 -5.22
N VAL A 977 -32.97 7.93 -4.80
CA VAL A 977 -33.05 6.66 -4.08
C VAL A 977 -33.25 6.95 -2.60
N GLN A 978 -34.47 6.72 -2.10
CA GLN A 978 -34.81 6.88 -0.68
C GLN A 978 -34.45 5.64 0.15
N ASP A 979 -34.69 4.45 -0.41
CA ASP A 979 -34.42 3.16 0.23
C ASP A 979 -33.64 2.24 -0.72
N MET A 980 -32.52 1.67 -0.23
CA MET A 980 -31.67 0.80 -1.04
C MET A 980 -32.36 -0.51 -1.42
N THR A 981 -33.24 -1.03 -0.58
CA THR A 981 -33.94 -2.30 -0.80
C THR A 981 -35.02 -2.13 -1.85
N GLU A 982 -35.81 -1.07 -1.79
CA GLU A 982 -36.81 -0.71 -2.79
C GLU A 982 -36.16 -0.47 -4.15
N PHE A 983 -35.04 0.28 -4.19
CA PHE A 983 -34.27 0.48 -5.41
C PHE A 983 -33.88 -0.85 -6.06
N LYS A 984 -33.26 -1.77 -5.32
CA LYS A 984 -32.88 -3.09 -5.85
C LYS A 984 -34.08 -3.92 -6.28
N ARG A 985 -35.18 -3.91 -5.51
CA ARG A 985 -36.40 -4.69 -5.81
C ARG A 985 -37.12 -4.23 -7.08
N SER A 986 -37.00 -2.94 -7.42
CA SER A 986 -37.65 -2.35 -8.59
C SER A 986 -36.88 -2.56 -9.90
N LEU A 987 -35.65 -3.08 -9.84
CA LEU A 987 -34.76 -3.20 -10.98
C LEU A 987 -34.39 -4.67 -11.29
N PRO A 988 -34.12 -5.00 -12.57
CA PRO A 988 -33.59 -6.30 -12.93
C PRO A 988 -32.17 -6.53 -12.38
N LEU A 989 -31.75 -7.80 -12.39
CA LEU A 989 -30.38 -8.21 -12.07
C LEU A 989 -29.73 -8.81 -13.31
N PHE A 990 -28.48 -8.45 -13.56
CA PHE A 990 -27.71 -9.03 -14.67
C PHE A 990 -27.53 -10.55 -14.51
N PRO A 991 -27.36 -11.29 -15.62
CA PRO A 991 -26.79 -12.63 -15.60
C PRO A 991 -25.37 -12.62 -15.01
N LEU A 992 -24.90 -13.80 -14.60
CA LEU A 992 -23.49 -13.99 -14.24
C LEU A 992 -22.64 -14.24 -15.49
N ALA A 993 -21.40 -13.77 -15.49
CA ALA A 993 -20.44 -14.06 -16.56
C ALA A 993 -20.24 -15.58 -16.70
N LYS A 994 -20.16 -16.06 -17.95
CA LYS A 994 -19.91 -17.47 -18.23
C LYS A 994 -18.41 -17.79 -18.13
N PRO A 995 -18.03 -18.97 -17.60
CA PRO A 995 -16.66 -19.48 -17.70
C PRO A 995 -16.15 -19.49 -19.15
N PHE A 996 -14.91 -19.07 -19.37
CA PHE A 996 -14.26 -19.01 -20.69
C PHE A 996 -14.01 -20.41 -21.28
N THR A 997 -13.60 -21.36 -20.43
CA THR A 997 -13.52 -22.77 -20.81
C THR A 997 -14.83 -23.46 -20.45
N HIS A 998 -15.39 -24.22 -21.40
CA HIS A 998 -16.31 -25.30 -21.06
C HIS A 998 -15.52 -26.32 -20.23
N ILE A 999 -15.54 -26.18 -18.90
CA ILE A 999 -15.13 -27.26 -18.01
C ILE A 999 -16.08 -28.41 -18.35
N ASN A 1000 -15.56 -29.38 -19.09
CA ASN A 1000 -16.33 -30.47 -19.66
C ASN A 1000 -16.92 -31.25 -18.47
N PHE A 1001 -18.19 -31.02 -18.14
CA PHE A 1001 -18.92 -31.74 -17.09
C PHE A 1001 -19.10 -33.25 -17.41
N MET A 1002 -18.48 -33.74 -18.48
CA MET A 1002 -18.46 -35.14 -18.92
C MET A 1002 -17.02 -35.66 -19.07
N ALA A 1003 -16.30 -35.79 -17.95
CA ALA A 1003 -15.18 -36.72 -17.84
C ALA A 1003 -15.15 -37.38 -16.45
N ALA A 1004 -16.33 -37.76 -15.94
CA ALA A 1004 -16.48 -38.70 -14.82
C ALA A 1004 -17.11 -40.00 -15.34
N LYS A 1005 -16.41 -40.65 -16.27
CA LYS A 1005 -16.53 -42.08 -16.58
C LYS A 1005 -15.18 -42.55 -17.11
N LEU A 1006 -14.27 -42.84 -16.19
CA LEU A 1006 -13.38 -44.00 -16.20
C LEU A 1006 -12.73 -44.13 -14.82
#